data_AF-A0A3C0J903-F1
#
_entry.id   AF-A0A3C0J903-F1
#
_cell.length_a   1.000
_cell.length_b   1.000
_cell.length_c   1.000
_cell.angle_alpha   90.00
_cell.angle_beta   90.00
_cell.angle_gamma   90.00
#
_symmetry.space_group_name_H-M   'P 1'
#
loop_
_entity.id
_entity.type
_entity.pdbx_description
1 polymer ?
#
loop_
_entity_poly.entity_id
_entity_poly.type
_entity_poly.pdbx_seq_one_letter_code
_entity_poly.pdbx_strand_id
1 'polypeptide(L)'
;MNILDELGKRILFFDGGLGSLLQERGLEPGELPETWNLTKPEVLIDIHKAYINAGADIINANTFGANRFKFDNLEEIITAGIANAKKAVAETGKKAYVALDIGSCGKLLKPMGTLDFDDAVDVFAEIVRIGDKAGADLILIETMSDTYELKAAVLAAKENSDLPVFATVIFDESHKMLTGATPAAVVALLEGLNVDAIGMNCGLGPEQMKPIFEEMAEYASVPLIINPNAGLPRSENGRTVYDVGPEEFANYMELLVKDGAWIIGGCCGTTPEHIMATYDRCKDLKPIPIVEKDITLVSSYSHAVEIGKVPVIIGERINPTGKSKFKQALRDHNMTYILEEGTKQADSGAHILDVNVGLPEIDETAMMKDTVFELQSILDLPLQIDTTDMNAMETAMRIYNGKPMVNSVNGKKEVMEQVFPLVKKYGGAVVALCLDEDGIPDTAEGRIKIAEKIYATAATYGIKAKDIVIDALTMTMSTDNESANITLDTVREIKARGGRTVLGVSNISFGLPQRELITSTFFTMALQAGLSAGIINPNAKAMMQSYDTYMVLSGNDSQCTKYIEKYAVAPETAETKPKTTANFSLSDCIVKGLKENAYTETVELLKTKAPMDIINGDLVPALDIVGKGFEKGTMFLPQLLMSAEAAKAGFEAIKEYMKKSGSSEEKKATVVIATVKGDIHDIGKNIVKVILENYSYNVIDLGKDVPPEDVVDAVIANDAKLVGLSALMTTTVVNMEATIKLLREKCPDCKIMVGGAVLTQEYADMIGADFYGKDAMQSVYYAESLFNK
;
A
#
# COMPACT_ATOMS: atom_id res chain seq x y z
N MET A 1 -29.43 -4.78 16.39
CA MET A 1 -28.45 -4.44 17.46
C MET A 1 -27.17 -4.15 16.70
N ASN A 2 -26.59 -2.96 16.84
CA ASN A 2 -25.42 -2.59 16.06
C ASN A 2 -24.17 -2.98 16.85
N ILE A 3 -23.21 -3.67 16.23
CA ILE A 3 -21.94 -4.04 16.87
C ILE A 3 -21.16 -2.83 17.39
N LEU A 4 -21.32 -1.66 16.74
CA LEU A 4 -20.71 -0.41 17.18
C LEU A 4 -21.18 0.02 18.58
N ASP A 5 -22.38 -0.41 19.01
CA ASP A 5 -22.86 -0.13 20.36
C ASP A 5 -22.07 -0.88 21.44
N GLU A 6 -21.36 -1.95 21.09
CA GLU A 6 -20.54 -2.74 22.02
C GLU A 6 -19.12 -2.20 22.15
N LEU A 7 -18.63 -1.50 21.12
CA LEU A 7 -17.37 -0.76 21.18
C LEU A 7 -17.46 0.28 22.30
N GLY A 8 -16.39 0.41 23.09
CA GLY A 8 -16.40 1.20 24.33
C GLY A 8 -16.82 0.45 25.60
N LYS A 9 -17.48 -0.72 25.51
CA LYS A 9 -18.10 -1.39 26.68
C LYS A 9 -17.38 -2.63 27.17
N ARG A 10 -16.89 -3.48 26.25
CA ARG A 10 -16.20 -4.74 26.57
C ARG A 10 -15.29 -5.16 25.42
N ILE A 11 -14.42 -6.14 25.68
CA ILE A 11 -13.65 -6.82 24.63
C ILE A 11 -14.61 -7.68 23.81
N LEU A 12 -14.43 -7.65 22.49
CA LEU A 12 -15.17 -8.47 21.54
C LEU A 12 -14.28 -9.60 21.03
N PHE A 13 -14.89 -10.75 20.78
CA PHE A 13 -14.18 -11.95 20.35
C PHE A 13 -14.59 -12.36 18.93
N PHE A 14 -13.64 -12.39 18.01
CA PHE A 14 -13.80 -13.10 16.74
C PHE A 14 -13.74 -14.62 16.96
N ASP A 15 -14.20 -15.38 15.98
CA ASP A 15 -13.93 -16.80 15.88
C ASP A 15 -12.46 -17.08 15.48
N GLY A 16 -12.18 -18.35 15.17
CA GLY A 16 -10.88 -18.83 14.73
C GLY A 16 -10.88 -19.24 13.26
N GLY A 17 -9.81 -19.91 12.84
CA GLY A 17 -9.65 -20.38 11.47
C GLY A 17 -10.72 -21.38 11.04
N LEU A 18 -11.31 -21.16 9.87
CA LEU A 18 -12.29 -22.09 9.27
C LEU A 18 -11.61 -23.18 8.44
N GLY A 19 -10.59 -22.83 7.65
CA GLY A 19 -9.98 -23.73 6.65
C GLY A 19 -9.47 -25.06 7.22
N SER A 20 -8.69 -25.02 8.31
CA SER A 20 -8.15 -26.22 8.96
C SER A 20 -9.26 -27.15 9.48
N LEU A 21 -10.31 -26.59 10.07
CA LEU A 21 -11.46 -27.34 10.58
C LEU A 21 -12.29 -28.00 9.46
N LEU A 22 -12.31 -27.40 8.27
CA LEU A 22 -12.93 -27.99 7.09
C LEU A 22 -12.08 -29.14 6.54
N GLN A 23 -10.76 -28.98 6.48
CA GLN A 23 -9.84 -30.06 6.08
C GLN A 23 -9.97 -31.30 6.97
N GLU A 24 -10.04 -31.11 8.30
CA GLU A 24 -10.25 -32.21 9.24
C GLU A 24 -11.58 -32.95 9.02
N ARG A 25 -12.57 -32.27 8.44
CA ARG A 25 -13.88 -32.83 8.08
C ARG A 25 -13.96 -33.31 6.63
N GLY A 26 -12.83 -33.39 5.94
CA GLY A 26 -12.71 -33.95 4.59
C GLY A 26 -12.95 -32.94 3.47
N LEU A 27 -12.56 -31.68 3.66
CA LEU A 27 -12.36 -30.75 2.55
C LEU A 27 -11.14 -31.20 1.77
N GLU A 28 -11.35 -31.55 0.50
CA GLU A 28 -10.28 -32.07 -0.34
C GLU A 28 -9.32 -30.93 -0.74
N PRO A 29 -8.02 -31.22 -0.92
CA PRO A 29 -7.06 -30.22 -1.35
C PRO A 29 -7.47 -29.57 -2.67
N GLY A 30 -7.73 -28.27 -2.60
CA GLY A 30 -8.15 -27.48 -3.76
C GLY A 30 -9.64 -27.35 -3.99
N GLU A 31 -10.45 -27.99 -3.17
CA GLU A 31 -11.87 -27.68 -3.10
C GLU A 31 -12.05 -26.28 -2.52
N LEU A 32 -12.87 -25.45 -3.19
CA LEU A 32 -13.19 -24.10 -2.72
C LEU A 32 -14.09 -24.20 -1.48
N PRO A 33 -13.65 -23.72 -0.30
CA PRO A 33 -14.41 -23.87 0.95
C PRO A 33 -15.84 -23.34 0.89
N GLU A 34 -16.08 -22.26 0.15
CA GLU A 34 -17.39 -21.59 0.07
C GLU A 34 -18.45 -22.45 -0.64
N THR A 35 -18.04 -23.46 -1.43
CA THR A 35 -18.98 -24.42 -2.03
C THR A 35 -19.75 -25.22 -0.98
N TRP A 36 -19.16 -25.42 0.22
CA TRP A 36 -19.79 -26.15 1.32
C TRP A 36 -20.97 -25.40 1.92
N ASN A 37 -21.12 -24.10 1.61
CA ASN A 37 -22.32 -23.35 1.97
C ASN A 37 -23.59 -24.02 1.43
N LEU A 38 -23.49 -24.67 0.27
CA LEU A 38 -24.59 -25.35 -0.39
C LEU A 38 -24.52 -26.87 -0.23
N THR A 39 -23.33 -27.47 -0.35
CA THR A 39 -23.18 -28.92 -0.43
C THR A 39 -23.11 -29.60 0.93
N LYS A 40 -22.57 -28.91 1.96
CA LYS A 40 -22.39 -29.45 3.32
C LYS A 40 -22.75 -28.41 4.41
N PRO A 41 -23.94 -27.76 4.36
CA PRO A 41 -24.28 -26.65 5.26
C PRO A 41 -24.25 -27.04 6.74
N GLU A 42 -24.66 -28.26 7.09
CA GLU A 42 -24.68 -28.72 8.49
C GLU A 42 -23.27 -28.77 9.11
N VAL A 43 -22.23 -29.04 8.31
CA VAL A 43 -20.84 -28.99 8.80
C VAL A 43 -20.43 -27.58 9.20
N LEU A 44 -20.77 -26.58 8.39
CA LEU A 44 -20.48 -25.18 8.68
C LEU A 44 -21.28 -24.69 9.89
N ILE A 45 -22.57 -25.03 9.96
CA ILE A 45 -23.43 -24.70 11.10
C ILE A 45 -22.83 -25.26 12.39
N ASP A 46 -22.35 -26.52 12.39
CA ASP A 46 -21.73 -27.12 13.57
C ASP A 46 -20.41 -26.45 13.96
N ILE A 47 -19.58 -26.05 13.00
CA ILE A 47 -18.34 -25.29 13.28
C ILE A 47 -18.67 -23.92 13.89
N HIS A 48 -19.58 -23.17 13.28
CA HIS A 48 -20.00 -21.88 13.80
C HIS A 48 -20.58 -22.02 15.22
N LYS A 49 -21.42 -23.03 15.47
CA LYS A 49 -21.93 -23.35 16.82
C LYS A 49 -20.79 -23.63 17.80
N ALA A 50 -19.74 -24.33 17.38
CA ALA A 50 -18.59 -24.60 18.23
C ALA A 50 -17.88 -23.30 18.65
N TYR A 51 -17.65 -22.37 17.71
CA TYR A 51 -17.04 -21.07 18.02
C TYR A 51 -17.93 -20.17 18.89
N ILE A 52 -19.24 -20.10 18.61
CA ILE A 52 -20.20 -19.36 19.45
C ILE A 52 -20.25 -19.97 20.86
N ASN A 53 -20.16 -21.29 20.97
CA ASN A 53 -20.10 -21.96 22.26
C ASN A 53 -18.78 -21.68 23.01
N ALA A 54 -17.67 -21.51 22.28
CA ALA A 54 -16.37 -21.10 22.78
C ALA A 54 -16.27 -19.64 23.24
N GLY A 55 -17.26 -18.80 22.90
CA GLY A 55 -17.32 -17.41 23.36
C GLY A 55 -17.08 -16.37 22.27
N ALA A 56 -17.03 -16.77 20.99
CA ALA A 56 -16.99 -15.82 19.89
C ALA A 56 -18.28 -14.96 19.87
N ASP A 57 -18.10 -13.65 19.81
CA ASP A 57 -19.14 -12.64 19.61
C ASP A 57 -19.36 -12.35 18.13
N ILE A 58 -18.36 -12.57 17.29
CA ILE A 58 -18.38 -12.31 15.85
C ILE A 58 -17.98 -13.60 15.14
N ILE A 59 -18.82 -14.04 14.20
CA ILE A 59 -18.58 -15.23 13.39
C ILE A 59 -18.38 -14.80 11.95
N ASN A 60 -17.27 -15.23 11.36
CA ASN A 60 -16.98 -15.01 9.96
C ASN A 60 -17.82 -16.00 9.14
N ALA A 61 -18.72 -15.48 8.29
CA ALA A 61 -19.41 -16.33 7.33
C ALA A 61 -18.38 -16.94 6.36
N ASN A 62 -18.64 -18.13 5.87
CA ASN A 62 -17.74 -18.80 4.92
C ASN A 62 -17.84 -18.17 3.52
N THR A 63 -17.31 -16.95 3.38
CA THR A 63 -17.37 -16.12 2.18
C THR A 63 -16.03 -15.48 1.81
N PHE A 64 -14.96 -15.73 2.57
CA PHE A 64 -13.62 -15.16 2.39
C PHE A 64 -13.18 -15.05 0.92
N GLY A 65 -13.24 -16.15 0.18
CA GLY A 65 -12.84 -16.20 -1.22
C GLY A 65 -13.95 -15.87 -2.21
N ALA A 66 -15.20 -15.68 -1.79
CA ALA A 66 -16.35 -15.61 -2.70
C ALA A 66 -16.35 -14.34 -3.56
N ASN A 67 -16.01 -14.48 -4.85
CA ASN A 67 -16.09 -13.41 -5.84
C ASN A 67 -16.39 -13.95 -7.25
N ARG A 68 -16.72 -13.06 -8.19
CA ARG A 68 -17.13 -13.42 -9.56
C ARG A 68 -16.04 -14.09 -10.40
N PHE A 69 -14.76 -14.00 -9.99
CA PHE A 69 -13.68 -14.72 -10.67
C PHE A 69 -13.59 -16.19 -10.24
N LYS A 70 -14.26 -16.56 -9.14
CA LYS A 70 -14.27 -17.93 -8.60
C LYS A 70 -15.61 -18.64 -8.75
N PHE A 71 -16.72 -17.88 -8.72
CA PHE A 71 -18.07 -18.45 -8.68
C PHE A 71 -18.99 -17.79 -9.70
N ASP A 72 -19.64 -18.61 -10.53
CA ASP A 72 -20.72 -18.16 -11.43
C ASP A 72 -22.05 -17.97 -10.68
N ASN A 73 -22.27 -18.70 -9.58
CA ASN A 73 -23.46 -18.61 -8.72
C ASN A 73 -23.18 -17.83 -7.41
N LEU A 74 -22.45 -16.72 -7.51
CA LEU A 74 -21.97 -15.94 -6.38
C LEU A 74 -23.07 -15.53 -5.38
N GLU A 75 -24.23 -15.08 -5.86
CA GLU A 75 -25.35 -14.67 -5.00
C GLU A 75 -25.83 -15.82 -4.11
N GLU A 76 -25.91 -17.03 -4.66
CA GLU A 76 -26.34 -18.23 -3.93
C GLU A 76 -25.31 -18.64 -2.86
N ILE A 77 -24.03 -18.61 -3.21
CA ILE A 77 -22.91 -18.96 -2.32
C ILE A 77 -22.85 -18.04 -1.10
N ILE A 78 -22.87 -16.72 -1.31
CA ILE A 78 -22.79 -15.74 -0.22
C ILE A 78 -24.06 -15.79 0.63
N THR A 79 -25.24 -15.84 -0.01
CA THR A 79 -26.51 -15.90 0.72
C THR A 79 -26.58 -17.12 1.63
N ALA A 80 -26.15 -18.29 1.14
CA ALA A 80 -26.10 -19.50 1.93
C ALA A 80 -25.06 -19.44 3.06
N GLY A 81 -23.89 -18.85 2.80
CA GLY A 81 -22.85 -18.65 3.83
C GLY A 81 -23.36 -17.84 5.01
N ILE A 82 -23.97 -16.68 4.74
CA ILE A 82 -24.58 -15.82 5.77
C ILE A 82 -25.72 -16.56 6.48
N ALA A 83 -26.60 -17.25 5.73
CA ALA A 83 -27.73 -17.97 6.31
C ALA A 83 -27.28 -19.12 7.25
N ASN A 84 -26.22 -19.85 6.90
CA ASN A 84 -25.67 -20.91 7.73
C ASN A 84 -25.12 -20.37 9.06
N ALA A 85 -24.37 -19.27 9.02
CA ALA A 85 -23.88 -18.60 10.24
C ALA A 85 -25.06 -18.06 11.10
N LYS A 86 -26.06 -17.42 10.48
CA LYS A 86 -27.28 -16.96 11.19
C LYS A 86 -28.05 -18.10 11.84
N LYS A 87 -28.16 -19.25 11.15
CA LYS A 87 -28.81 -20.46 11.69
C LYS A 87 -28.04 -20.99 12.90
N ALA A 88 -26.71 -21.03 12.86
CA ALA A 88 -25.88 -21.39 14.00
C ALA A 88 -26.13 -20.48 15.22
N VAL A 89 -26.18 -19.15 15.02
CA VAL A 89 -26.52 -18.20 16.08
C VAL A 89 -27.89 -18.50 16.68
N ALA A 90 -28.91 -18.67 15.83
CA ALA A 90 -30.27 -18.98 16.28
C ALA A 90 -30.36 -20.29 17.08
N GLU A 91 -29.66 -21.34 16.65
CA GLU A 91 -29.68 -22.65 17.31
C GLU A 91 -28.93 -22.69 18.65
N THR A 92 -27.86 -21.90 18.81
CA THR A 92 -27.18 -21.80 20.11
C THR A 92 -27.97 -20.98 21.13
N GLY A 93 -28.85 -20.08 20.68
CA GLY A 93 -29.56 -19.13 21.53
C GLY A 93 -28.66 -18.07 22.18
N LYS A 94 -27.37 -18.01 21.80
CA LYS A 94 -26.43 -16.98 22.23
C LYS A 94 -26.52 -15.77 21.29
N LYS A 95 -26.04 -14.62 21.76
CA LYS A 95 -25.89 -13.43 20.92
C LYS A 95 -24.52 -13.49 20.23
N ALA A 96 -24.52 -13.43 18.91
CA ALA A 96 -23.33 -13.23 18.10
C ALA A 96 -23.72 -12.48 16.82
N TYR A 97 -22.75 -11.75 16.25
CA TYR A 97 -22.85 -11.03 14.99
C TYR A 97 -22.27 -11.88 13.87
N VAL A 98 -22.86 -11.82 12.68
CA VAL A 98 -22.37 -12.52 11.49
C VAL A 98 -21.69 -11.51 10.57
N ALA A 99 -20.39 -11.68 10.35
CA ALA A 99 -19.64 -10.86 9.41
C ALA A 99 -19.74 -11.41 7.99
N LEU A 100 -19.98 -10.53 7.01
CA LEU A 100 -19.63 -10.80 5.63
C LEU A 100 -18.11 -10.75 5.54
N ASP A 101 -17.50 -11.91 5.43
CA ASP A 101 -16.05 -12.07 5.33
C ASP A 101 -15.61 -11.94 3.87
N ILE A 102 -14.72 -10.98 3.59
CA ILE A 102 -14.22 -10.62 2.26
C ILE A 102 -12.69 -10.62 2.29
N GLY A 103 -12.07 -11.55 1.58
CA GLY A 103 -10.64 -11.56 1.28
C GLY A 103 -10.30 -10.92 -0.05
N SER A 104 -9.03 -11.05 -0.46
CA SER A 104 -8.54 -10.60 -1.77
C SER A 104 -9.33 -11.23 -2.93
N CYS A 105 -9.57 -10.46 -3.99
CA CYS A 105 -10.17 -10.96 -5.22
C CYS A 105 -9.21 -11.86 -6.02
N GLY A 106 -7.94 -11.93 -5.61
CA GLY A 106 -6.90 -12.77 -6.21
C GLY A 106 -6.35 -12.23 -7.53
N LYS A 107 -6.51 -10.93 -7.79
CA LYS A 107 -5.95 -10.23 -8.95
C LYS A 107 -5.17 -9.00 -8.51
N LEU A 108 -3.98 -8.83 -9.08
CA LEU A 108 -3.23 -7.59 -8.93
C LEU A 108 -3.91 -6.47 -9.73
N LEU A 109 -4.03 -5.30 -9.10
CA LEU A 109 -4.51 -4.08 -9.75
C LEU A 109 -3.40 -3.46 -10.61
N LYS A 110 -3.77 -2.72 -11.65
CA LYS A 110 -2.81 -1.92 -12.42
C LYS A 110 -2.13 -0.88 -11.51
N PRO A 111 -0.82 -0.59 -11.73
CA PRO A 111 0.02 -1.09 -12.82
C PRO A 111 0.60 -2.50 -12.57
N MET A 112 0.52 -3.04 -11.35
CA MET A 112 1.18 -4.31 -11.00
C MET A 112 0.54 -5.54 -11.66
N GLY A 113 -0.73 -5.44 -12.03
CA GLY A 113 -1.48 -6.50 -12.70
C GLY A 113 -2.37 -5.97 -13.81
N THR A 114 -3.51 -6.62 -14.02
CA THR A 114 -4.37 -6.35 -15.18
C THR A 114 -5.73 -5.77 -14.82
N LEU A 115 -6.11 -5.80 -13.54
CA LEU A 115 -7.42 -5.34 -13.09
C LEU A 115 -7.40 -3.82 -12.88
N ASP A 116 -8.34 -3.10 -13.50
CA ASP A 116 -8.50 -1.67 -13.24
C ASP A 116 -9.08 -1.43 -11.84
N PHE A 117 -8.75 -0.28 -11.24
CA PHE A 117 -9.19 0.03 -9.88
C PHE A 117 -10.72 0.04 -9.73
N ASP A 118 -11.43 0.70 -10.65
CA ASP A 118 -12.89 0.74 -10.61
C ASP A 118 -13.52 -0.64 -10.87
N ASP A 119 -12.91 -1.48 -11.70
CA ASP A 119 -13.36 -2.86 -11.89
C ASP A 119 -13.20 -3.67 -10.60
N ALA A 120 -12.12 -3.45 -9.83
CA ALA A 120 -11.94 -4.05 -8.51
C ALA A 120 -13.03 -3.56 -7.54
N VAL A 121 -13.34 -2.26 -7.51
CA VAL A 121 -14.46 -1.71 -6.72
C VAL A 121 -15.77 -2.40 -7.11
N ASP A 122 -16.05 -2.59 -8.40
CA ASP A 122 -17.27 -3.25 -8.88
C ASP A 122 -17.37 -4.73 -8.49
N VAL A 123 -16.23 -5.43 -8.43
CA VAL A 123 -16.17 -6.82 -7.93
C VAL A 123 -16.54 -6.86 -6.46
N PHE A 124 -15.93 -6.03 -5.61
CA PHE A 124 -16.25 -5.98 -4.18
C PHE A 124 -17.66 -5.46 -3.91
N ALA A 125 -18.15 -4.51 -4.71
CA ALA A 125 -19.47 -3.92 -4.54
C ALA A 125 -20.59 -4.95 -4.77
N GLU A 126 -20.38 -5.90 -5.69
CA GLU A 126 -21.29 -7.03 -5.87
C GLU A 126 -21.36 -7.91 -4.61
N ILE A 127 -20.21 -8.28 -4.05
CA ILE A 127 -20.11 -9.08 -2.82
C ILE A 127 -20.84 -8.38 -1.66
N VAL A 128 -20.56 -7.09 -1.46
CA VAL A 128 -21.17 -6.26 -0.42
C VAL A 128 -22.69 -6.21 -0.54
N ARG A 129 -23.22 -5.90 -1.74
CA ARG A 129 -24.68 -5.83 -1.96
C ARG A 129 -25.38 -7.15 -1.68
N ILE A 130 -24.75 -8.27 -2.05
CA ILE A 130 -25.29 -9.61 -1.78
C ILE A 130 -25.30 -9.89 -0.28
N GLY A 131 -24.18 -9.66 0.41
CA GLY A 131 -24.07 -9.96 1.84
C GLY A 131 -24.96 -9.08 2.72
N ASP A 132 -25.09 -7.79 2.39
CA ASP A 132 -26.03 -6.87 3.05
C ASP A 132 -27.48 -7.36 2.87
N LYS A 133 -27.88 -7.67 1.62
CA LYS A 133 -29.21 -8.23 1.32
C LYS A 133 -29.46 -9.58 2.03
N ALA A 134 -28.44 -10.41 2.18
CA ALA A 134 -28.51 -11.68 2.92
C ALA A 134 -28.61 -11.47 4.45
N GLY A 135 -28.38 -10.25 4.93
CA GLY A 135 -28.57 -9.82 6.31
C GLY A 135 -27.32 -9.90 7.17
N ALA A 136 -26.12 -9.76 6.61
CA ALA A 136 -24.89 -9.61 7.41
C ALA A 136 -25.03 -8.50 8.47
N ASP A 137 -24.36 -8.65 9.60
CA ASP A 137 -24.39 -7.66 10.70
C ASP A 137 -23.22 -6.65 10.63
N LEU A 138 -22.14 -7.02 9.94
CA LEU A 138 -21.00 -6.17 9.58
C LEU A 138 -20.29 -6.70 8.33
N ILE A 139 -19.39 -5.89 7.78
CA ILE A 139 -18.47 -6.28 6.71
C ILE A 139 -17.07 -6.38 7.30
N LEU A 140 -16.41 -7.52 7.10
CA LEU A 140 -15.01 -7.73 7.43
C LEU A 140 -14.22 -7.86 6.12
N ILE A 141 -13.33 -6.91 5.86
CA ILE A 141 -12.36 -6.99 4.77
C ILE A 141 -11.05 -7.48 5.40
N GLU A 142 -10.68 -8.75 5.22
CA GLU A 142 -9.54 -9.33 5.92
C GLU A 142 -8.43 -9.88 5.01
N THR A 143 -7.23 -10.03 5.58
CA THR A 143 -6.04 -10.59 4.92
C THR A 143 -5.61 -9.82 3.67
N MET A 144 -5.87 -8.51 3.61
CA MET A 144 -5.44 -7.69 2.49
C MET A 144 -3.91 -7.50 2.54
N SER A 145 -3.25 -7.78 1.43
CA SER A 145 -1.78 -7.65 1.28
C SER A 145 -1.35 -6.47 0.41
N ASP A 146 -2.32 -5.80 -0.22
CA ASP A 146 -2.15 -4.59 -1.02
C ASP A 146 -3.11 -3.49 -0.55
N THR A 147 -2.58 -2.30 -0.30
CA THR A 147 -3.34 -1.11 0.09
C THR A 147 -4.27 -0.61 -1.01
N TYR A 148 -3.95 -0.84 -2.29
CA TYR A 148 -4.81 -0.38 -3.38
C TYR A 148 -6.07 -1.23 -3.50
N GLU A 149 -5.92 -2.55 -3.46
CA GLU A 149 -7.04 -3.49 -3.37
C GLU A 149 -7.87 -3.26 -2.09
N LEU A 150 -7.21 -3.03 -0.95
CA LEU A 150 -7.87 -2.68 0.31
C LEU A 150 -8.74 -1.43 0.19
N LYS A 151 -8.22 -0.37 -0.44
CA LYS A 151 -8.99 0.85 -0.71
C LYS A 151 -10.19 0.56 -1.60
N ALA A 152 -10.02 -0.23 -2.66
CA ALA A 152 -11.13 -0.60 -3.55
C ALA A 152 -12.25 -1.33 -2.79
N ALA A 153 -11.91 -2.29 -1.92
CA ALA A 153 -12.86 -3.01 -1.09
C ALA A 153 -13.58 -2.10 -0.08
N VAL A 154 -12.85 -1.18 0.57
CA VAL A 154 -13.45 -0.22 1.53
C VAL A 154 -14.40 0.75 0.84
N LEU A 155 -14.02 1.29 -0.33
CA LEU A 155 -14.92 2.15 -1.11
C LEU A 155 -16.16 1.39 -1.55
N ALA A 156 -16.01 0.15 -2.04
CA ALA A 156 -17.15 -0.70 -2.38
C ALA A 156 -18.09 -0.91 -1.20
N ALA A 157 -17.56 -1.17 0.00
CA ALA A 157 -18.34 -1.33 1.22
C ALA A 157 -19.11 -0.05 1.57
N LYS A 158 -18.41 1.09 1.69
CA LYS A 158 -19.00 2.37 2.10
C LYS A 158 -19.96 2.97 1.06
N GLU A 159 -19.80 2.64 -0.22
CA GLU A 159 -20.69 3.13 -1.30
C GLU A 159 -21.97 2.29 -1.47
N ASN A 160 -21.99 1.05 -0.94
CA ASN A 160 -23.07 0.09 -1.22
C ASN A 160 -23.76 -0.46 0.03
N SER A 161 -23.33 -0.09 1.23
CA SER A 161 -23.90 -0.54 2.49
C SER A 161 -23.70 0.48 3.61
N ASP A 162 -24.63 0.50 4.56
CA ASP A 162 -24.52 1.24 5.83
C ASP A 162 -23.99 0.36 6.97
N LEU A 163 -23.63 -0.89 6.69
CA LEU A 163 -23.08 -1.80 7.69
C LEU A 163 -21.72 -1.30 8.22
N PRO A 164 -21.42 -1.56 9.50
CA PRO A 164 -20.08 -1.33 10.05
C PRO A 164 -19.02 -2.06 9.21
N VAL A 165 -17.90 -1.37 8.94
CA VAL A 165 -16.80 -1.91 8.13
C VAL A 165 -15.59 -2.09 9.01
N PHE A 166 -15.15 -3.33 9.16
CA PHE A 166 -13.88 -3.69 9.80
C PHE A 166 -12.88 -4.10 8.73
N ALA A 167 -11.61 -3.74 8.91
CA ALA A 167 -10.58 -4.09 7.96
C ALA A 167 -9.31 -4.61 8.64
N THR A 168 -8.77 -5.74 8.17
CA THR A 168 -7.50 -6.27 8.64
C THR A 168 -6.55 -6.54 7.47
N VAL A 169 -5.27 -6.32 7.73
CA VAL A 169 -4.19 -6.51 6.75
C VAL A 169 -3.21 -7.58 7.22
N ILE A 170 -2.35 -8.03 6.31
CA ILE A 170 -1.23 -8.91 6.63
C ILE A 170 0.10 -8.17 6.55
N PHE A 171 0.92 -8.30 7.59
CA PHE A 171 2.30 -7.81 7.65
C PHE A 171 3.28 -8.98 7.72
N ASP A 172 4.47 -8.79 7.18
CA ASP A 172 5.60 -9.70 7.33
C ASP A 172 6.47 -9.38 8.57
N GLU A 173 7.52 -10.15 8.79
CA GLU A 173 8.49 -9.93 9.89
C GLU A 173 9.25 -8.59 9.78
N SER A 174 9.23 -7.93 8.61
CA SER A 174 9.80 -6.60 8.41
C SER A 174 8.80 -5.48 8.71
N HIS A 175 7.63 -5.82 9.27
CA HIS A 175 6.52 -4.92 9.59
C HIS A 175 5.97 -4.21 8.35
N LYS A 176 5.91 -4.89 7.20
CA LYS A 176 5.38 -4.31 5.96
C LYS A 176 4.41 -5.25 5.27
N MET A 177 3.46 -4.65 4.55
CA MET A 177 2.62 -5.38 3.59
C MET A 177 3.43 -5.76 2.36
N LEU A 178 2.89 -6.65 1.51
CA LEU A 178 3.55 -7.09 0.26
C LEU A 178 3.94 -5.92 -0.65
N THR A 179 3.11 -4.88 -0.71
CA THR A 179 3.37 -3.67 -1.51
C THR A 179 4.19 -2.60 -0.79
N GLY A 180 4.65 -2.88 0.44
CA GLY A 180 5.58 -2.04 1.20
C GLY A 180 4.93 -1.14 2.27
N ALA A 181 3.60 -1.17 2.41
CA ALA A 181 2.87 -0.34 3.37
C ALA A 181 3.30 -0.61 4.82
N THR A 182 3.65 0.45 5.55
CA THR A 182 3.91 0.41 7.00
C THR A 182 2.61 0.48 7.82
N PRO A 183 2.63 0.09 9.10
CA PRO A 183 1.50 0.25 10.02
C PRO A 183 0.92 1.67 10.02
N ALA A 184 1.77 2.70 10.05
CA ALA A 184 1.32 4.09 10.00
C ALA A 184 0.58 4.45 8.69
N ALA A 185 1.02 3.92 7.55
CA ALA A 185 0.37 4.15 6.25
C ALA A 185 -1.02 3.50 6.18
N VAL A 186 -1.14 2.28 6.70
CA VAL A 186 -2.41 1.54 6.78
C VAL A 186 -3.39 2.26 7.70
N VAL A 187 -2.95 2.69 8.89
CA VAL A 187 -3.80 3.47 9.81
C VAL A 187 -4.25 4.77 9.15
N ALA A 188 -3.35 5.52 8.53
CA ALA A 188 -3.69 6.77 7.85
C ALA A 188 -4.75 6.56 6.74
N LEU A 189 -4.58 5.53 5.90
CA LEU A 189 -5.53 5.18 4.84
C LEU A 189 -6.91 4.81 5.41
N LEU A 190 -6.97 3.83 6.32
CA LEU A 190 -8.23 3.27 6.80
C LEU A 190 -9.02 4.24 7.69
N GLU A 191 -8.34 5.01 8.56
CA GLU A 191 -9.01 6.09 9.29
C GLU A 191 -9.54 7.17 8.34
N GLY A 192 -8.76 7.52 7.32
CA GLY A 192 -9.19 8.49 6.30
C GLY A 192 -10.49 8.05 5.61
N LEU A 193 -10.63 6.75 5.34
CA LEU A 193 -11.83 6.15 4.75
C LEU A 193 -12.96 5.87 5.76
N ASN A 194 -12.79 6.28 7.03
CA ASN A 194 -13.75 6.09 8.11
C ASN A 194 -14.12 4.60 8.35
N VAL A 195 -13.13 3.72 8.31
CA VAL A 195 -13.29 2.32 8.74
C VAL A 195 -13.51 2.28 10.26
N ASP A 196 -14.42 1.41 10.69
CA ASP A 196 -14.95 1.42 12.07
C ASP A 196 -14.04 0.69 13.07
N ALA A 197 -13.26 -0.28 12.60
CA ALA A 197 -12.18 -0.93 13.35
C ALA A 197 -11.12 -1.47 12.39
N ILE A 198 -9.84 -1.36 12.76
CA ILE A 198 -8.71 -1.71 11.88
C ILE A 198 -7.75 -2.67 12.57
N GLY A 199 -6.99 -3.46 11.84
CA GLY A 199 -6.03 -4.34 12.49
C GLY A 199 -5.26 -5.24 11.56
N MET A 200 -4.84 -6.38 12.10
CA MET A 200 -4.10 -7.38 11.35
C MET A 200 -4.54 -8.80 11.69
N ASN A 201 -4.38 -9.69 10.71
CA ASN A 201 -4.66 -11.10 10.86
C ASN A 201 -3.71 -11.93 9.98
N CYS A 202 -3.60 -13.22 10.29
CA CYS A 202 -2.78 -14.17 9.52
C CYS A 202 -1.28 -13.81 9.43
N GLY A 203 -0.52 -14.58 8.65
CA GLY A 203 0.94 -14.40 8.45
C GLY A 203 1.79 -14.84 9.65
N LEU A 204 1.56 -14.23 10.81
CA LEU A 204 2.41 -14.35 12.00
C LEU A 204 1.66 -14.91 13.22
N GLY A 205 2.42 -15.41 14.19
CA GLY A 205 1.92 -15.77 15.52
C GLY A 205 1.72 -14.54 16.41
N PRO A 206 1.08 -14.71 17.59
CA PRO A 206 0.75 -13.59 18.46
C PRO A 206 1.98 -12.88 19.06
N GLU A 207 3.09 -13.61 19.27
CA GLU A 207 4.35 -13.04 19.74
C GLU A 207 4.95 -12.08 18.71
N GLN A 208 5.05 -12.52 17.45
CA GLN A 208 5.63 -11.73 16.36
C GLN A 208 4.74 -10.54 15.96
N MET A 209 3.42 -10.63 16.14
CA MET A 209 2.50 -9.53 15.86
C MET A 209 2.57 -8.40 16.89
N LYS A 210 2.99 -8.67 18.13
CA LYS A 210 3.01 -7.66 19.20
C LYS A 210 3.72 -6.35 18.84
N PRO A 211 4.96 -6.33 18.31
CA PRO A 211 5.62 -5.07 17.96
C PRO A 211 4.90 -4.30 16.83
N ILE A 212 4.27 -5.00 15.88
CA ILE A 212 3.46 -4.37 14.83
C ILE A 212 2.20 -3.74 15.41
N PHE A 213 1.59 -4.41 16.40
CA PHE A 213 0.41 -3.92 17.10
C PHE A 213 0.70 -2.62 17.85
N GLU A 214 1.85 -2.56 18.54
CA GLU A 214 2.30 -1.34 19.24
C GLU A 214 2.46 -0.16 18.28
N GLU A 215 3.03 -0.38 17.09
CA GLU A 215 3.15 0.64 16.06
C GLU A 215 1.78 1.10 15.55
N MET A 216 0.84 0.19 15.29
CA MET A 216 -0.54 0.57 14.93
C MET A 216 -1.22 1.38 16.05
N ALA A 217 -1.04 0.98 17.31
CA ALA A 217 -1.63 1.62 18.49
C ALA A 217 -1.08 3.02 18.77
N GLU A 218 0.12 3.36 18.28
CA GLU A 218 0.66 4.71 18.33
C GLU A 218 -0.25 5.69 17.57
N TYR A 219 -0.65 5.31 16.36
CA TYR A 219 -1.37 6.17 15.40
C TYR A 219 -2.90 6.01 15.44
N ALA A 220 -3.42 4.85 15.82
CA ALA A 220 -4.85 4.55 15.74
C ALA A 220 -5.69 5.29 16.81
N SER A 221 -6.77 5.89 16.33
CA SER A 221 -7.87 6.57 17.02
C SER A 221 -9.18 5.77 16.94
N VAL A 222 -9.13 4.58 16.31
CA VAL A 222 -10.24 3.62 16.17
C VAL A 222 -9.87 2.30 16.87
N PRO A 223 -10.83 1.43 17.22
CA PRO A 223 -10.54 0.16 17.85
C PRO A 223 -9.60 -0.70 17.00
N LEU A 224 -8.67 -1.39 17.67
CA LEU A 224 -7.72 -2.29 17.02
C LEU A 224 -8.15 -3.76 17.10
N ILE A 225 -7.99 -4.46 15.97
CA ILE A 225 -8.26 -5.89 15.77
C ILE A 225 -6.93 -6.66 15.72
N ILE A 226 -6.87 -7.84 16.35
CA ILE A 226 -5.73 -8.75 16.21
C ILE A 226 -6.18 -10.22 16.20
N ASN A 227 -5.97 -10.88 15.06
CA ASN A 227 -6.34 -12.29 14.83
C ASN A 227 -5.11 -13.09 14.32
N PRO A 228 -4.18 -13.47 15.21
CA PRO A 228 -2.94 -14.17 14.82
C PRO A 228 -3.19 -15.62 14.40
N ASN A 229 -2.22 -16.21 13.70
CA ASN A 229 -2.15 -17.67 13.51
C ASN A 229 -1.78 -18.36 14.84
N ALA A 230 -2.08 -19.66 14.96
CA ALA A 230 -1.62 -20.49 16.08
C ALA A 230 -0.11 -20.83 16.01
N GLY A 231 0.72 -19.85 15.64
CA GLY A 231 2.13 -20.03 15.29
C GLY A 231 2.36 -20.14 13.79
N LEU A 232 3.60 -20.44 13.41
CA LEU A 232 3.98 -20.65 12.02
C LEU A 232 3.53 -22.04 11.55
N PRO A 233 3.11 -22.20 10.27
CA PRO A 233 2.69 -23.48 9.74
C PRO A 233 3.89 -24.42 9.54
N ARG A 234 3.72 -25.67 9.95
CA ARG A 234 4.62 -26.79 9.62
C ARG A 234 3.81 -27.93 8.99
N SER A 235 4.43 -28.86 8.28
CA SER A 235 3.75 -30.10 7.89
C SER A 235 4.25 -31.29 8.68
N GLU A 236 3.33 -32.13 9.12
CA GLU A 236 3.61 -33.47 9.61
C GLU A 236 2.69 -34.48 8.91
N ASN A 237 3.28 -35.50 8.29
CA ASN A 237 2.55 -36.58 7.59
C ASN A 237 1.57 -36.09 6.50
N GLY A 238 1.92 -35.03 5.77
CA GLY A 238 1.08 -34.46 4.71
C GLY A 238 -0.11 -33.63 5.23
N ARG A 239 -0.06 -33.19 6.49
CA ARG A 239 -1.05 -32.28 7.10
C ARG A 239 -0.35 -31.05 7.65
N THR A 240 -0.96 -29.87 7.47
CA THR A 240 -0.50 -28.63 8.10
C THR A 240 -0.82 -28.66 9.59
N VAL A 241 0.19 -28.43 10.43
CA VAL A 241 0.13 -28.34 11.89
C VAL A 241 0.70 -27.01 12.35
N TYR A 242 0.29 -26.59 13.53
CA TYR A 242 0.63 -25.30 14.14
C TYR A 242 1.16 -25.55 15.56
N ASP A 243 2.13 -24.74 16.00
CA ASP A 243 2.96 -25.04 17.17
C ASP A 243 2.48 -24.41 18.47
N VAL A 244 1.61 -23.40 18.40
CA VAL A 244 1.13 -22.70 19.59
C VAL A 244 -0.19 -23.33 20.02
N GLY A 245 -0.21 -23.92 21.21
CA GLY A 245 -1.42 -24.50 21.79
C GLY A 245 -2.36 -23.44 22.43
N PRO A 246 -3.59 -23.84 22.83
CA PRO A 246 -4.61 -22.91 23.33
C PRO A 246 -4.18 -22.02 24.51
N GLU A 247 -3.53 -22.59 25.52
CA GLU A 247 -3.10 -21.84 26.72
C GLU A 247 -1.98 -20.84 26.41
N GLU A 248 -1.03 -21.23 25.57
CA GLU A 248 0.07 -20.36 25.16
C GLU A 248 -0.45 -19.21 24.31
N PHE A 249 -1.30 -19.51 23.32
CA PHE A 249 -1.97 -18.51 22.50
C PHE A 249 -2.71 -17.50 23.36
N ALA A 250 -3.53 -17.97 24.29
CA ALA A 250 -4.35 -17.11 25.15
C ALA A 250 -3.52 -16.24 26.11
N ASN A 251 -2.34 -16.69 26.55
CA ASN A 251 -1.41 -15.86 27.33
C ASN A 251 -0.94 -14.64 26.53
N TYR A 252 -0.59 -14.82 25.25
CA TYR A 252 -0.19 -13.69 24.40
C TYR A 252 -1.37 -12.77 24.08
N MET A 253 -2.56 -13.32 23.82
CA MET A 253 -3.76 -12.51 23.58
C MET A 253 -4.11 -11.64 24.79
N GLU A 254 -3.96 -12.14 26.02
CA GLU A 254 -4.14 -11.35 27.24
C GLU A 254 -3.19 -10.14 27.31
N LEU A 255 -1.94 -10.30 26.86
CA LEU A 255 -0.98 -9.19 26.78
C LEU A 255 -1.43 -8.15 25.76
N LEU A 256 -1.84 -8.57 24.56
CA LEU A 256 -2.32 -7.68 23.51
C LEU A 256 -3.57 -6.89 23.93
N VAL A 257 -4.49 -7.51 24.67
CA VAL A 257 -5.64 -6.79 25.26
C VAL A 257 -5.16 -5.73 26.26
N LYS A 258 -4.18 -6.06 27.10
CA LYS A 258 -3.58 -5.11 28.04
C LYS A 258 -2.78 -4.00 27.36
N ASP A 259 -2.36 -4.20 26.12
CA ASP A 259 -1.71 -3.19 25.29
C ASP A 259 -2.70 -2.35 24.47
N GLY A 260 -3.98 -2.74 24.46
CA GLY A 260 -5.08 -1.93 23.91
C GLY A 260 -5.88 -2.60 22.79
N ALA A 261 -5.71 -3.91 22.54
CA ALA A 261 -6.53 -4.62 21.57
C ALA A 261 -8.00 -4.64 22.03
N TRP A 262 -8.91 -4.36 21.10
CA TRP A 262 -10.35 -4.26 21.37
C TRP A 262 -11.14 -5.47 20.89
N ILE A 263 -10.72 -6.00 19.74
CA ILE A 263 -11.35 -7.15 19.10
C ILE A 263 -10.27 -8.18 18.85
N ILE A 264 -10.44 -9.36 19.43
CA ILE A 264 -9.41 -10.42 19.39
C ILE A 264 -10.01 -11.74 18.94
N GLY A 265 -9.24 -12.55 18.25
CA GLY A 265 -9.67 -13.86 17.77
C GLY A 265 -8.50 -14.67 17.30
N GLY A 266 -8.73 -15.51 16.29
CA GLY A 266 -7.71 -16.35 15.71
C GLY A 266 -7.84 -16.45 14.19
N CYS A 267 -6.74 -16.76 13.53
CA CYS A 267 -6.72 -17.07 12.10
C CYS A 267 -6.28 -18.53 11.89
N CYS A 268 -5.32 -18.81 11.01
CA CYS A 268 -4.98 -20.17 10.62
C CYS A 268 -4.42 -20.97 11.80
N GLY A 269 -4.89 -22.21 11.96
CA GLY A 269 -4.48 -23.12 13.04
C GLY A 269 -5.22 -22.94 14.36
N THR A 270 -5.97 -21.86 14.53
CA THR A 270 -6.79 -21.66 15.74
C THR A 270 -8.08 -22.49 15.68
N THR A 271 -8.53 -22.95 16.84
CA THR A 271 -9.68 -23.85 17.00
C THR A 271 -10.63 -23.33 18.08
N PRO A 272 -11.82 -23.91 18.28
CA PRO A 272 -12.71 -23.51 19.38
C PRO A 272 -12.04 -23.57 20.76
N GLU A 273 -11.08 -24.48 20.98
CA GLU A 273 -10.30 -24.54 22.21
C GLU A 273 -9.42 -23.31 22.41
N HIS A 274 -8.81 -22.78 21.35
CA HIS A 274 -8.03 -21.54 21.39
C HIS A 274 -8.90 -20.33 21.73
N ILE A 275 -10.07 -20.25 21.09
CA ILE A 275 -11.04 -19.17 21.33
C ILE A 275 -11.59 -19.24 22.76
N MET A 276 -11.91 -20.44 23.26
CA MET A 276 -12.37 -20.63 24.65
C MET A 276 -11.31 -20.19 25.66
N ALA A 277 -10.05 -20.62 25.49
CA ALA A 277 -8.96 -20.22 26.38
C ALA A 277 -8.74 -18.71 26.37
N THR A 278 -8.84 -18.08 25.20
CA THR A 278 -8.73 -16.62 25.04
C THR A 278 -9.91 -15.90 25.70
N TYR A 279 -11.14 -16.38 25.47
CA TYR A 279 -12.35 -15.84 26.07
C TYR A 279 -12.31 -15.90 27.60
N ASP A 280 -11.96 -17.05 28.17
CA ASP A 280 -11.94 -17.23 29.62
C ASP A 280 -10.93 -16.33 30.33
N ARG A 281 -9.82 -16.01 29.68
CA ARG A 281 -8.80 -15.09 30.22
C ARG A 281 -9.16 -13.61 30.03
N CYS A 282 -9.79 -13.26 28.91
CA CYS A 282 -9.92 -11.87 28.49
C CYS A 282 -11.30 -11.26 28.72
N LYS A 283 -12.37 -12.06 28.89
CA LYS A 283 -13.77 -11.54 28.97
C LYS A 283 -14.02 -10.52 30.07
N ASP A 284 -13.30 -10.64 31.19
CA ASP A 284 -13.45 -9.78 32.36
C ASP A 284 -12.42 -8.63 32.37
N LEU A 285 -11.53 -8.56 31.37
CA LEU A 285 -10.59 -7.45 31.21
C LEU A 285 -11.32 -6.20 30.75
N LYS A 286 -10.91 -5.05 31.29
CA LYS A 286 -11.42 -3.76 30.88
C LYS A 286 -10.65 -3.28 29.63
N PRO A 287 -11.33 -2.98 28.53
CA PRO A 287 -10.68 -2.39 27.37
C PRO A 287 -9.98 -1.07 27.73
N ILE A 288 -8.79 -0.83 27.15
CA ILE A 288 -8.17 0.50 27.22
C ILE A 288 -9.03 1.45 26.40
N PRO A 289 -9.48 2.60 26.97
CA PRO A 289 -10.28 3.56 26.22
C PRO A 289 -9.59 4.01 24.94
N ILE A 290 -10.33 4.05 23.85
CA ILE A 290 -9.84 4.57 22.57
C ILE A 290 -9.61 6.07 22.74
N VAL A 291 -8.38 6.52 22.49
CA VAL A 291 -8.00 7.92 22.58
C VAL A 291 -7.80 8.46 21.17
N GLU A 292 -8.51 9.54 20.85
CA GLU A 292 -8.31 10.26 19.59
C GLU A 292 -6.88 10.83 19.54
N LYS A 293 -6.11 10.44 18.52
CA LYS A 293 -4.73 10.90 18.34
C LYS A 293 -4.72 12.24 17.61
N ASP A 294 -4.10 13.25 18.21
CA ASP A 294 -3.87 14.55 17.54
C ASP A 294 -2.61 14.50 16.67
N ILE A 295 -2.64 13.63 15.65
CA ILE A 295 -1.54 13.42 14.70
C ILE A 295 -2.08 13.66 13.29
N THR A 296 -1.49 14.61 12.57
CA THR A 296 -1.83 14.88 11.16
C THR A 296 -1.01 13.97 10.26
N LEU A 297 -1.66 12.99 9.63
CA LEU A 297 -1.01 12.05 8.71
C LEU A 297 -1.54 12.19 7.29
N VAL A 298 -0.62 12.13 6.34
CA VAL A 298 -0.88 11.83 4.93
C VAL A 298 -0.03 10.63 4.54
N SER A 299 -0.45 9.81 3.59
CA SER A 299 0.27 8.60 3.21
C SER A 299 0.25 8.34 1.72
N SER A 300 1.33 7.73 1.23
CA SER A 300 1.37 7.02 -0.04
C SER A 300 0.95 5.56 0.19
N TYR A 301 1.19 4.72 -0.83
CA TYR A 301 0.98 3.29 -0.71
C TYR A 301 1.94 2.61 0.28
N SER A 302 3.10 3.22 0.57
CA SER A 302 4.17 2.56 1.35
C SER A 302 4.37 3.16 2.75
N HIS A 303 4.27 4.48 2.92
CA HIS A 303 4.56 5.13 4.20
C HIS A 303 3.69 6.36 4.46
N ALA A 304 3.63 6.77 5.73
CA ALA A 304 2.96 7.98 6.17
C ALA A 304 3.97 9.09 6.49
N VAL A 305 3.57 10.33 6.26
CA VAL A 305 4.27 11.55 6.65
C VAL A 305 3.45 12.26 7.73
N GLU A 306 4.07 12.48 8.89
CA GLU A 306 3.49 13.22 10.00
C GLU A 306 3.76 14.72 9.88
N ILE A 307 2.69 15.52 9.75
CA ILE A 307 2.78 16.98 9.64
C ILE A 307 2.74 17.62 11.04
N GLY A 308 3.79 18.38 11.36
CA GLY A 308 3.85 19.22 12.56
C GLY A 308 4.76 18.71 13.69
N LYS A 309 5.27 17.47 13.59
CA LYS A 309 6.34 16.92 14.46
C LYS A 309 7.69 17.53 14.09
N VAL A 310 8.03 17.48 12.81
CA VAL A 310 9.12 18.24 12.19
C VAL A 310 8.54 18.96 10.96
N PRO A 311 9.15 20.08 10.50
CA PRO A 311 8.66 20.74 9.30
C PRO A 311 8.77 19.84 8.07
N VAL A 312 7.69 19.78 7.29
CA VAL A 312 7.59 18.95 6.10
C VAL A 312 7.89 19.78 4.85
N ILE A 313 8.57 19.17 3.87
CA ILE A 313 8.85 19.78 2.57
C ILE A 313 7.85 19.23 1.56
N ILE A 314 7.08 20.13 0.93
CA ILE A 314 6.18 19.82 -0.17
C ILE A 314 6.81 20.36 -1.46
N GLY A 315 7.10 19.50 -2.42
CA GLY A 315 7.76 19.87 -3.67
C GLY A 315 6.81 20.52 -4.69
N GLU A 316 7.08 21.77 -5.10
CA GLU A 316 6.21 22.61 -5.95
C GLU A 316 6.40 22.47 -7.48
N ARG A 317 7.26 21.54 -7.95
CA ARG A 317 7.73 21.57 -9.34
C ARG A 317 6.74 20.99 -10.35
N ILE A 318 5.84 20.10 -9.94
CA ILE A 318 4.78 19.53 -10.78
C ILE A 318 3.62 20.54 -10.85
N ASN A 319 3.86 21.64 -11.56
CA ASN A 319 2.91 22.74 -11.68
C ASN A 319 3.20 23.55 -12.97
N PRO A 320 2.25 23.72 -13.90
CA PRO A 320 2.44 24.42 -15.17
C PRO A 320 2.59 25.95 -15.05
N THR A 321 2.25 26.54 -13.91
CA THR A 321 2.21 28.00 -13.73
C THR A 321 3.59 28.63 -13.97
N GLY A 322 3.66 29.52 -14.97
CA GLY A 322 4.91 30.19 -15.37
C GLY A 322 5.97 29.29 -16.02
N LYS A 323 5.71 27.99 -16.26
CA LYS A 323 6.68 27.02 -16.78
C LYS A 323 6.31 26.54 -18.19
N SER A 324 6.86 27.19 -19.23
CA SER A 324 6.55 26.87 -20.63
C SER A 324 6.82 25.41 -21.02
N LYS A 325 7.93 24.83 -20.55
CA LYS A 325 8.27 23.42 -20.79
C LYS A 325 7.24 22.47 -20.17
N PHE A 326 6.81 22.73 -18.94
CA PHE A 326 5.82 21.91 -18.26
C PHE A 326 4.45 22.02 -18.94
N LYS A 327 4.03 23.23 -19.32
CA LYS A 327 2.82 23.42 -20.14
C LYS A 327 2.87 22.63 -21.44
N GLN A 328 4.01 22.59 -22.11
CA GLN A 328 4.17 21.82 -23.34
C GLN A 328 4.10 20.31 -23.06
N ALA A 329 4.73 19.83 -21.99
CA ALA A 329 4.65 18.43 -21.58
C ALA A 329 3.21 17.97 -21.32
N LEU A 330 2.39 18.80 -20.67
CA LEU A 330 0.96 18.49 -20.48
C LEU A 330 0.21 18.39 -21.82
N ARG A 331 0.45 19.32 -22.76
CA ARG A 331 -0.20 19.28 -24.10
C ARG A 331 0.18 18.05 -24.90
N ASP A 332 1.44 17.65 -24.80
CA ASP A 332 1.99 16.52 -25.55
C ASP A 332 1.76 15.18 -24.83
N HIS A 333 1.07 15.17 -23.69
CA HIS A 333 0.92 14.02 -22.79
C HIS A 333 2.27 13.34 -22.47
N ASN A 334 3.33 14.15 -22.30
CA ASN A 334 4.66 13.67 -21.97
C ASN A 334 4.76 13.36 -20.47
N MET A 335 4.26 12.18 -20.10
CA MET A 335 4.26 11.72 -18.71
C MET A 335 5.67 11.49 -18.16
N THR A 336 6.59 11.06 -19.01
CA THR A 336 8.01 10.95 -18.69
C THR A 336 8.57 12.22 -18.06
N TYR A 337 8.31 13.39 -18.66
CA TYR A 337 8.79 14.66 -18.11
C TYR A 337 8.21 14.94 -16.71
N ILE A 338 6.95 14.58 -16.46
CA ILE A 338 6.27 14.78 -15.18
C ILE A 338 6.89 13.87 -14.10
N LEU A 339 7.08 12.59 -14.44
CA LEU A 339 7.74 11.60 -13.57
C LEU A 339 9.18 12.01 -13.23
N GLU A 340 9.92 12.57 -14.20
CA GLU A 340 11.27 13.09 -13.94
C GLU A 340 11.26 14.27 -12.97
N GLU A 341 10.33 15.22 -13.09
CA GLU A 341 10.22 16.32 -12.13
C GLU A 341 9.85 15.81 -10.73
N GLY A 342 8.96 14.82 -10.61
CA GLY A 342 8.65 14.17 -9.33
C GLY A 342 9.88 13.50 -8.71
N THR A 343 10.58 12.69 -9.49
CA THR A 343 11.82 12.00 -9.09
C THR A 343 12.89 12.98 -8.62
N LYS A 344 13.16 14.05 -9.38
CA LYS A 344 14.17 15.05 -9.02
C LYS A 344 13.87 15.71 -7.67
N GLN A 345 12.59 15.94 -7.37
CA GLN A 345 12.16 16.52 -6.11
C GLN A 345 12.33 15.53 -4.94
N ALA A 346 11.95 14.27 -5.14
CA ALA A 346 12.17 13.20 -4.16
C ALA A 346 13.66 13.08 -3.82
N ASP A 347 14.54 12.99 -4.83
CA ASP A 347 16.00 12.94 -4.66
C ASP A 347 16.56 14.19 -3.93
N SER A 348 15.88 15.33 -4.07
CA SER A 348 16.27 16.58 -3.44
C SER A 348 15.70 16.77 -2.03
N GLY A 349 14.99 15.78 -1.48
CA GLY A 349 14.50 15.77 -0.11
C GLY A 349 13.07 16.29 0.07
N ALA A 350 12.23 16.25 -0.98
CA ALA A 350 10.80 16.40 -0.79
C ALA A 350 10.25 15.26 0.08
N HIS A 351 9.27 15.58 0.92
CA HIS A 351 8.54 14.59 1.72
C HIS A 351 7.14 14.34 1.14
N ILE A 352 6.56 15.34 0.48
CA ILE A 352 5.27 15.30 -0.23
C ILE A 352 5.49 15.95 -1.60
N LEU A 353 4.75 15.55 -2.64
CA LEU A 353 4.77 16.20 -3.94
C LEU A 353 3.45 16.94 -4.19
N ASP A 354 3.52 18.24 -4.45
CA ASP A 354 2.38 19.02 -4.93
C ASP A 354 2.17 18.75 -6.42
N VAL A 355 0.95 18.38 -6.79
CA VAL A 355 0.58 17.95 -8.15
C VAL A 355 -0.53 18.84 -8.66
N ASN A 356 -0.16 19.81 -9.50
CA ASN A 356 -1.07 20.66 -10.25
C ASN A 356 -0.89 20.42 -11.75
N VAL A 357 -1.96 20.08 -12.45
CA VAL A 357 -1.98 19.90 -13.91
C VAL A 357 -2.92 20.88 -14.61
N GLY A 358 -3.30 21.97 -13.92
CA GLY A 358 -4.26 22.95 -14.39
C GLY A 358 -3.75 23.71 -15.61
N LEU A 359 -4.35 23.42 -16.78
CA LEU A 359 -4.08 24.12 -18.03
C LEU A 359 -5.41 24.26 -18.80
N PRO A 360 -5.89 25.48 -19.12
CA PRO A 360 -7.22 25.67 -19.74
C PRO A 360 -7.46 24.97 -21.09
N GLU A 361 -6.40 24.50 -21.74
CA GLU A 361 -6.42 23.90 -23.08
C GLU A 361 -6.52 22.36 -23.05
N ILE A 362 -6.53 21.72 -21.87
CA ILE A 362 -6.55 20.26 -21.72
C ILE A 362 -7.73 19.81 -20.85
N ASP A 363 -8.04 18.51 -20.91
CA ASP A 363 -8.92 17.87 -19.94
C ASP A 363 -8.15 17.65 -18.63
N GLU A 364 -8.37 18.54 -17.66
CA GLU A 364 -7.71 18.49 -16.35
C GLU A 364 -8.06 17.21 -15.57
N THR A 365 -9.30 16.72 -15.69
CA THR A 365 -9.73 15.51 -14.99
C THR A 365 -9.00 14.27 -15.50
N ALA A 366 -8.93 14.10 -16.83
CA ALA A 366 -8.20 13.00 -17.44
C ALA A 366 -6.69 13.09 -17.16
N MET A 367 -6.09 14.28 -17.33
CA MET A 367 -4.66 14.48 -17.07
C MET A 367 -4.30 14.27 -15.61
N MET A 368 -5.14 14.70 -14.66
CA MET A 368 -4.92 14.50 -13.23
C MET A 368 -4.99 13.01 -12.89
N LYS A 369 -5.96 12.27 -13.45
CA LYS A 369 -6.07 10.83 -13.28
C LYS A 369 -4.79 10.12 -13.73
N ASP A 370 -4.34 10.39 -14.95
CA ASP A 370 -3.14 9.77 -15.51
C ASP A 370 -1.90 10.16 -14.71
N THR A 371 -1.77 11.43 -14.33
CA THR A 371 -0.62 11.93 -13.57
C THR A 371 -0.53 11.31 -12.18
N VAL A 372 -1.64 11.22 -11.45
CA VAL A 372 -1.69 10.59 -10.12
C VAL A 372 -1.38 9.10 -10.23
N PHE A 373 -1.98 8.42 -11.21
CA PHE A 373 -1.75 7.00 -11.45
C PHE A 373 -0.27 6.69 -11.71
N GLU A 374 0.36 7.47 -12.58
CA GLU A 374 1.77 7.27 -12.95
C GLU A 374 2.72 7.65 -11.81
N LEU A 375 2.51 8.80 -11.15
CA LEU A 375 3.34 9.23 -10.02
C LEU A 375 3.33 8.22 -8.87
N GLN A 376 2.15 7.76 -8.44
CA GLN A 376 2.05 6.81 -7.33
C GLN A 376 2.58 5.41 -7.68
N SER A 377 2.68 5.10 -8.97
CA SER A 377 3.25 3.83 -9.42
C SER A 377 4.76 3.82 -9.15
N ILE A 378 5.43 4.94 -9.43
CA ILE A 378 6.90 5.06 -9.38
C ILE A 378 7.39 5.54 -8.01
N LEU A 379 6.75 6.58 -7.51
CA LEU A 379 7.21 7.35 -6.35
C LEU A 379 6.45 6.90 -5.12
N ASP A 380 7.19 6.73 -4.04
CA ASP A 380 6.65 6.33 -2.76
C ASP A 380 6.31 7.53 -1.86
N LEU A 381 6.47 8.77 -2.33
CA LEU A 381 6.10 9.99 -1.60
C LEU A 381 4.57 10.20 -1.63
N PRO A 382 3.97 10.66 -0.51
CA PRO A 382 2.60 11.14 -0.54
C PRO A 382 2.39 12.28 -1.54
N LEU A 383 1.17 12.40 -2.07
CA LEU A 383 0.79 13.43 -3.03
C LEU A 383 -0.16 14.46 -2.39
N GLN A 384 0.11 15.73 -2.69
CA GLN A 384 -0.82 16.83 -2.50
C GLN A 384 -1.51 17.11 -3.84
N ILE A 385 -2.81 16.79 -3.90
CA ILE A 385 -3.65 17.00 -5.09
C ILE A 385 -4.04 18.47 -5.15
N ASP A 386 -3.43 19.22 -6.06
CA ASP A 386 -3.66 20.66 -6.26
C ASP A 386 -4.54 20.91 -7.49
N THR A 387 -5.80 21.22 -7.25
CA THR A 387 -6.77 21.54 -8.30
C THR A 387 -7.95 22.36 -7.76
N THR A 388 -8.52 23.19 -8.64
CA THR A 388 -9.80 23.87 -8.40
C THR A 388 -10.98 23.19 -9.09
N ASP A 389 -10.73 22.17 -9.93
CA ASP A 389 -11.77 21.37 -10.58
C ASP A 389 -12.21 20.23 -9.65
N MET A 390 -13.48 20.26 -9.23
CA MET A 390 -14.04 19.25 -8.32
C MET A 390 -14.08 17.85 -8.93
N ASN A 391 -14.26 17.72 -10.24
CA ASN A 391 -14.25 16.41 -10.90
C ASN A 391 -12.83 15.82 -10.93
N ALA A 392 -11.83 16.67 -11.19
CA ALA A 392 -10.43 16.26 -11.14
C ALA A 392 -10.03 15.87 -9.71
N MET A 393 -10.46 16.63 -8.71
CA MET A 393 -10.25 16.33 -7.30
C MET A 393 -10.86 14.99 -6.90
N GLU A 394 -12.16 14.78 -7.18
CA GLU A 394 -12.85 13.52 -6.88
C GLU A 394 -12.19 12.33 -7.58
N THR A 395 -11.88 12.47 -8.87
CA THR A 395 -11.26 11.40 -9.65
C THR A 395 -9.90 11.02 -9.08
N ALA A 396 -9.05 12.01 -8.77
CA ALA A 396 -7.74 11.79 -8.17
C ALA A 396 -7.85 11.12 -6.79
N MET A 397 -8.70 11.65 -5.91
CA MET A 397 -8.88 11.13 -4.56
C MET A 397 -9.41 9.69 -4.56
N ARG A 398 -10.26 9.34 -5.52
CA ARG A 398 -10.80 7.98 -5.68
C ARG A 398 -9.68 6.97 -5.99
N ILE A 399 -8.82 7.26 -6.96
CA ILE A 399 -7.77 6.33 -7.42
C ILE A 399 -6.44 6.44 -6.66
N TYR A 400 -6.31 7.40 -5.75
CA TYR A 400 -5.07 7.58 -5.01
C TYR A 400 -4.85 6.45 -3.99
N ASN A 401 -3.72 5.75 -4.04
CA ASN A 401 -3.38 4.69 -3.10
C ASN A 401 -2.68 5.29 -1.86
N GLY A 402 -3.49 5.67 -0.87
CA GLY A 402 -3.04 6.32 0.36
C GLY A 402 -4.05 7.37 0.85
N LYS A 403 -3.65 8.14 1.86
CA LYS A 403 -4.40 9.31 2.35
C LYS A 403 -3.80 10.59 1.74
N PRO A 404 -4.49 11.24 0.79
CA PRO A 404 -3.93 12.39 0.08
C PRO A 404 -3.92 13.64 0.95
N MET A 405 -3.09 14.62 0.57
CA MET A 405 -3.30 16.01 0.96
C MET A 405 -4.13 16.70 -0.13
N VAL A 406 -5.18 17.43 0.23
CA VAL A 406 -6.06 18.12 -0.74
C VAL A 406 -5.75 19.60 -0.71
N ASN A 407 -5.34 20.15 -1.85
CA ASN A 407 -5.08 21.56 -2.06
C ASN A 407 -6.10 22.11 -3.09
N SER A 408 -7.16 22.80 -2.68
CA SER A 408 -7.46 23.24 -1.32
C SER A 408 -8.93 23.55 -1.07
N VAL A 409 -9.25 23.82 0.20
CA VAL A 409 -10.48 24.49 0.61
C VAL A 409 -10.17 25.93 1.04
N ASN A 410 -11.18 26.80 1.01
CA ASN A 410 -11.11 28.13 1.61
C ASN A 410 -12.40 28.45 2.37
N GLY A 411 -12.44 29.58 3.06
CA GLY A 411 -13.55 30.00 3.89
C GLY A 411 -14.84 30.37 3.14
N LYS A 412 -14.86 30.32 1.79
CA LYS A 412 -16.10 30.53 1.04
C LYS A 412 -17.05 29.36 1.24
N LYS A 413 -18.31 29.65 1.53
CA LYS A 413 -19.35 28.63 1.78
C LYS A 413 -19.46 27.61 0.65
N GLU A 414 -19.55 28.09 -0.61
CA GLU A 414 -19.70 27.24 -1.79
C GLU A 414 -18.52 26.26 -1.96
N VAL A 415 -17.29 26.69 -1.67
CA VAL A 415 -16.10 25.83 -1.78
C VAL A 415 -16.10 24.77 -0.69
N MET A 416 -16.41 25.14 0.56
CA MET A 416 -16.53 24.18 1.66
C MET A 416 -17.61 23.13 1.40
N GLU A 417 -18.77 23.54 0.86
CA GLU A 417 -19.88 22.63 0.53
C GLU A 417 -19.54 21.64 -0.59
N GLN A 418 -18.56 21.94 -1.44
CA GLN A 418 -18.08 21.05 -2.50
C GLN A 418 -16.93 20.14 -2.02
N VAL A 419 -15.95 20.69 -1.30
CA VAL A 419 -14.71 19.96 -0.94
C VAL A 419 -14.91 19.02 0.26
N PHE A 420 -15.61 19.44 1.31
CA PHE A 420 -15.75 18.61 2.52
C PHE A 420 -16.48 17.28 2.30
N PRO A 421 -17.52 17.16 1.46
CA PRO A 421 -18.08 15.87 1.10
C PRO A 421 -17.05 14.91 0.48
N LEU A 422 -16.18 15.41 -0.39
CA LEU A 422 -15.13 14.59 -1.02
C LEU A 422 -14.11 14.10 0.01
N VAL A 423 -13.66 15.00 0.89
CA VAL A 423 -12.74 14.67 1.99
C VAL A 423 -13.36 13.66 2.95
N LYS A 424 -14.65 13.80 3.26
CA LYS A 424 -15.37 12.83 4.10
C LYS A 424 -15.47 11.47 3.42
N LYS A 425 -15.69 11.43 2.10
CA LYS A 425 -15.88 10.20 1.34
C LYS A 425 -14.57 9.43 1.11
N TYR A 426 -13.53 10.11 0.63
CA TYR A 426 -12.28 9.48 0.20
C TYR A 426 -11.14 9.60 1.21
N GLY A 427 -11.36 10.34 2.29
CA GLY A 427 -10.33 10.71 3.26
C GLY A 427 -9.38 11.79 2.73
N GLY A 428 -8.58 12.36 3.63
CA GLY A 428 -7.51 13.29 3.26
C GLY A 428 -7.23 14.32 4.35
N ALA A 429 -6.02 14.88 4.35
CA ALA A 429 -5.74 16.11 5.06
C ALA A 429 -5.95 17.30 4.12
N VAL A 430 -6.58 18.38 4.57
CA VAL A 430 -6.99 19.49 3.70
C VAL A 430 -6.17 20.73 3.98
N VAL A 431 -5.63 21.33 2.92
CA VAL A 431 -5.06 22.68 2.96
C VAL A 431 -6.20 23.69 2.97
N ALA A 432 -6.26 24.50 4.02
CA ALA A 432 -7.33 25.45 4.28
C ALA A 432 -6.82 26.89 4.22
N LEU A 433 -7.14 27.60 3.13
CA LEU A 433 -6.69 28.96 2.91
C LEU A 433 -7.51 29.94 3.76
N CYS A 434 -6.81 30.84 4.44
CA CYS A 434 -7.39 31.96 5.20
C CYS A 434 -7.97 33.07 4.30
N LEU A 435 -8.83 32.72 3.35
CA LEU A 435 -9.59 33.65 2.50
C LEU A 435 -11.06 33.24 2.46
N ASP A 436 -11.97 34.18 2.28
CA ASP A 436 -13.41 33.92 2.20
C ASP A 436 -14.10 34.77 1.12
N GLU A 437 -15.40 35.04 1.27
CA GLU A 437 -16.18 35.85 0.34
C GLU A 437 -15.67 37.30 0.23
N ASP A 438 -15.13 37.86 1.32
CA ASP A 438 -14.63 39.24 1.38
C ASP A 438 -13.15 39.33 0.96
N GLY A 439 -12.52 38.20 0.63
CA GLY A 439 -11.14 38.11 0.14
C GLY A 439 -10.16 37.68 1.23
N ILE A 440 -8.94 38.21 1.17
CA ILE A 440 -7.85 37.88 2.10
C ILE A 440 -7.80 38.98 3.17
N PRO A 441 -7.90 38.65 4.46
CA PRO A 441 -7.74 39.65 5.51
C PRO A 441 -6.31 40.20 5.59
N ASP A 442 -6.21 41.52 5.77
CA ASP A 442 -4.95 42.27 5.96
C ASP A 442 -4.38 42.16 7.38
N THR A 443 -5.00 41.35 8.26
CA THR A 443 -4.58 41.19 9.67
C THR A 443 -4.52 39.72 10.03
N ALA A 444 -3.63 39.38 10.97
CA ALA A 444 -3.51 38.02 11.48
C ALA A 444 -4.83 37.60 12.15
N GLU A 445 -5.44 38.46 12.98
CA GLU A 445 -6.71 38.20 13.63
C GLU A 445 -7.85 37.90 12.64
N GLY A 446 -7.87 38.60 11.50
CA GLY A 446 -8.80 38.32 10.42
C GLY A 446 -8.61 36.93 9.83
N ARG A 447 -7.37 36.54 9.53
CA ARG A 447 -7.02 35.21 9.01
C ARG A 447 -7.38 34.09 10.00
N ILE A 448 -7.18 34.31 11.30
CA ILE A 448 -7.56 33.38 12.37
C ILE A 448 -9.08 33.17 12.43
N LYS A 449 -9.90 34.23 12.29
CA LYS A 449 -11.36 34.09 12.24
C LYS A 449 -11.83 33.22 11.08
N ILE A 450 -11.17 33.33 9.92
CA ILE A 450 -11.48 32.47 8.78
C ILE A 450 -11.07 31.02 9.08
N ALA A 451 -9.90 30.79 9.67
CA ALA A 451 -9.49 29.45 10.10
C ALA A 451 -10.50 28.82 11.08
N GLU A 452 -10.98 29.58 12.08
CA GLU A 452 -12.03 29.14 13.01
C GLU A 452 -13.34 28.78 12.30
N LYS A 453 -13.77 29.58 11.31
CA LYS A 453 -14.94 29.31 10.47
C LYS A 453 -14.78 27.98 9.72
N ILE A 454 -13.60 27.74 9.14
CA ILE A 454 -13.28 26.50 8.40
C ILE A 454 -13.32 25.30 9.35
N TYR A 455 -12.63 25.35 10.50
CA TYR A 455 -12.64 24.29 11.50
C TYR A 455 -14.07 23.95 11.96
N ALA A 456 -14.86 24.97 12.29
CA ALA A 456 -16.24 24.76 12.73
C ALA A 456 -17.11 24.13 11.64
N THR A 457 -16.94 24.54 10.39
CA THR A 457 -17.71 24.00 9.25
C THR A 457 -17.29 22.56 8.96
N ALA A 458 -15.98 22.27 8.88
CA ALA A 458 -15.46 20.93 8.65
C ALA A 458 -15.93 19.92 9.72
N ALA A 459 -16.00 20.35 10.99
CA ALA A 459 -16.52 19.52 12.07
C ALA A 459 -17.97 19.06 11.84
N THR A 460 -18.80 19.84 11.14
CA THR A 460 -20.18 19.42 10.79
C THR A 460 -20.23 18.28 9.78
N TYR A 461 -19.17 18.09 8.99
CA TYR A 461 -18.98 16.93 8.09
C TYR A 461 -18.28 15.76 8.78
N GLY A 462 -17.92 15.89 10.06
CA GLY A 462 -17.14 14.91 10.81
C GLY A 462 -15.65 14.92 10.48
N ILE A 463 -15.14 15.97 9.84
CA ILE A 463 -13.71 16.17 9.58
C ILE A 463 -13.07 16.74 10.84
N LYS A 464 -12.01 16.10 11.32
CA LYS A 464 -11.35 16.47 12.58
C LYS A 464 -10.33 17.59 12.35
N ALA A 465 -10.06 18.37 13.40
CA ALA A 465 -9.09 19.46 13.33
C ALA A 465 -7.67 18.97 12.94
N LYS A 466 -7.31 17.73 13.33
CA LYS A 466 -6.04 17.08 12.95
C LYS A 466 -5.89 16.92 11.44
N ASP A 467 -6.98 16.90 10.68
CA ASP A 467 -6.99 16.73 9.22
C ASP A 467 -7.07 18.07 8.47
N ILE A 468 -6.88 19.20 9.14
CA ILE A 468 -6.91 20.54 8.53
C ILE A 468 -5.57 21.23 8.78
N VAL A 469 -4.91 21.61 7.68
CA VAL A 469 -3.64 22.33 7.68
C VAL A 469 -3.88 23.73 7.13
N ILE A 470 -3.72 24.74 7.98
CA ILE A 470 -4.07 26.13 7.64
C ILE A 470 -2.97 26.75 6.76
N ASP A 471 -3.36 27.23 5.58
CA ASP A 471 -2.51 28.13 4.79
C ASP A 471 -2.73 29.57 5.25
N ALA A 472 -1.72 30.11 5.94
CA ALA A 472 -1.74 31.47 6.44
C ALA A 472 -1.55 32.54 5.33
N LEU A 473 -1.46 32.12 4.06
CA LEU A 473 -1.33 32.92 2.84
C LEU A 473 -0.05 33.75 2.78
N THR A 474 0.83 33.39 1.84
CA THR A 474 2.02 34.18 1.53
C THR A 474 1.72 35.15 0.39
N MET A 475 1.68 36.45 0.68
CA MET A 475 1.47 37.49 -0.34
C MET A 475 2.79 38.14 -0.77
N THR A 476 2.84 38.65 -1.99
CA THR A 476 4.05 39.20 -2.60
C THR A 476 4.53 40.48 -1.91
N MET A 477 5.79 40.53 -1.48
CA MET A 477 6.38 41.72 -0.81
C MET A 477 6.48 42.96 -1.70
N SER A 478 6.50 42.79 -3.03
CA SER A 478 6.58 43.92 -3.96
C SER A 478 5.30 44.77 -4.00
N THR A 479 4.18 44.24 -3.50
CA THR A 479 2.88 44.91 -3.48
C THR A 479 2.39 45.28 -2.07
N ASP A 480 2.95 44.66 -1.04
CA ASP A 480 2.60 44.89 0.36
C ASP A 480 3.83 44.70 1.27
N ASN A 481 4.17 45.74 2.04
CA ASN A 481 5.34 45.76 2.90
C ASN A 481 5.15 45.06 4.26
N GLU A 482 3.90 44.77 4.66
CA GLU A 482 3.59 44.12 5.94
C GLU A 482 3.25 42.63 5.80
N SER A 483 2.97 42.17 4.57
CA SER A 483 2.62 40.80 4.22
C SER A 483 3.41 39.73 4.99
N ALA A 484 4.75 39.83 4.99
CA ALA A 484 5.59 38.84 5.67
C ALA A 484 5.28 38.74 7.16
N ASN A 485 5.13 39.86 7.87
CA ASN A 485 4.87 39.86 9.31
C ASN A 485 3.48 39.31 9.61
N ILE A 486 2.46 39.72 8.84
CA ILE A 486 1.07 39.23 9.00
C ILE A 486 1.02 37.72 8.83
N THR A 487 1.69 37.17 7.80
CA THR A 487 1.77 35.73 7.58
C THR A 487 2.47 35.02 8.74
N LEU A 488 3.61 35.53 9.21
CA LEU A 488 4.36 34.92 10.32
C LEU A 488 3.59 34.99 11.65
N ASP A 489 2.90 36.08 11.93
CA ASP A 489 2.06 36.22 13.13
C ASP A 489 0.87 35.26 13.09
N THR A 490 0.25 35.09 11.92
CA THR A 490 -0.81 34.09 11.72
C THR A 490 -0.27 32.67 11.95
N VAL A 491 0.92 32.34 11.44
CA VAL A 491 1.56 31.02 11.67
C VAL A 491 1.79 30.77 13.16
N ARG A 492 2.33 31.75 13.89
CA ARG A 492 2.55 31.65 15.34
C ARG A 492 1.26 31.41 16.10
N GLU A 493 0.21 32.16 15.76
CA GLU A 493 -1.07 32.10 16.45
C GLU A 493 -1.80 30.76 16.19
N ILE A 494 -1.79 30.26 14.94
CA ILE A 494 -2.33 28.92 14.64
C ILE A 494 -1.55 27.84 15.40
N LYS A 495 -0.21 27.91 15.40
CA LYS A 495 0.63 26.92 16.11
C LYS A 495 0.40 26.96 17.62
N ALA A 496 0.27 28.15 18.21
CA ALA A 496 -0.02 28.34 19.63
C ALA A 496 -1.37 27.71 20.05
N ARG A 497 -2.32 27.62 19.11
CA ARG A 497 -3.62 26.95 19.28
C ARG A 497 -3.60 25.45 19.00
N GLY A 498 -2.43 24.87 18.71
CA GLY A 498 -2.27 23.45 18.37
C GLY A 498 -2.56 23.10 16.90
N GLY A 499 -2.86 24.10 16.05
CA GLY A 499 -3.09 23.87 14.62
C GLY A 499 -1.80 23.58 13.86
N ARG A 500 -1.94 22.99 12.66
CA ARG A 500 -0.86 22.78 11.70
C ARG A 500 -0.95 23.84 10.61
N THR A 501 0.21 24.25 10.09
CA THR A 501 0.31 25.33 9.11
C THR A 501 1.07 24.92 7.86
N VAL A 502 0.64 25.42 6.71
CA VAL A 502 1.33 25.27 5.42
C VAL A 502 1.50 26.63 4.76
N LEU A 503 2.53 26.80 3.92
CA LEU A 503 2.71 28.02 3.13
C LEU A 503 3.25 27.71 1.74
N GLY A 504 2.66 28.35 0.72
CA GLY A 504 3.30 28.60 -0.58
C GLY A 504 4.44 29.62 -0.46
N VAL A 505 5.60 29.19 0.06
CA VAL A 505 6.71 30.09 0.44
C VAL A 505 7.22 30.92 -0.74
N SER A 506 7.26 30.32 -1.94
CA SER A 506 7.78 30.93 -3.16
C SER A 506 7.04 32.20 -3.60
N ASN A 507 5.82 32.42 -3.08
CA ASN A 507 4.99 33.57 -3.42
C ASN A 507 5.56 34.90 -2.89
N ILE A 508 6.32 34.87 -1.79
CA ILE A 508 6.82 36.08 -1.11
C ILE A 508 7.66 36.99 -2.02
N SER A 509 8.36 36.40 -2.99
CA SER A 509 9.39 37.06 -3.80
C SER A 509 8.96 37.39 -5.23
N PHE A 510 7.69 37.19 -5.61
CA PHE A 510 7.24 37.51 -6.98
C PHE A 510 7.53 38.98 -7.35
N GLY A 511 7.99 39.20 -8.59
CA GLY A 511 8.33 40.53 -9.10
C GLY A 511 9.64 41.14 -8.59
N LEU A 512 10.38 40.48 -7.69
CA LEU A 512 11.65 40.99 -7.14
C LEU A 512 12.88 40.31 -7.79
N PRO A 513 14.02 41.01 -7.92
CA PRO A 513 15.29 40.39 -8.34
C PRO A 513 15.86 39.51 -7.22
N GLN A 514 16.73 38.56 -7.59
CA GLN A 514 17.39 37.63 -6.64
C GLN A 514 16.40 36.94 -5.68
N ARG A 515 15.26 36.49 -6.23
CA ARG A 515 14.14 35.88 -5.50
C ARG A 515 14.56 34.85 -4.47
N GLU A 516 15.53 34.01 -4.82
CA GLU A 516 16.02 32.92 -3.99
C GLU A 516 16.51 33.39 -2.61
N LEU A 517 17.15 34.57 -2.50
CA LEU A 517 17.60 35.12 -1.22
C LEU A 517 16.42 35.51 -0.31
N ILE A 518 15.40 36.14 -0.90
CA ILE A 518 14.22 36.58 -0.16
C ILE A 518 13.41 35.36 0.27
N THR A 519 13.17 34.42 -0.65
CA THR A 519 12.39 33.20 -0.38
C THR A 519 13.06 32.34 0.69
N SER A 520 14.38 32.10 0.62
CA SER A 520 15.08 31.25 1.61
C SER A 520 15.17 31.90 2.99
N THR A 521 15.37 33.22 3.05
CA THR A 521 15.35 33.97 4.32
C THR A 521 13.95 33.94 4.94
N PHE A 522 12.91 34.23 4.16
CA PHE A 522 11.53 34.16 4.63
C PHE A 522 11.15 32.75 5.09
N PHE A 523 11.58 31.72 4.35
CA PHE A 523 11.36 30.33 4.75
C PHE A 523 11.95 30.03 6.12
N THR A 524 13.19 30.45 6.37
CA THR A 524 13.84 30.29 7.69
C THR A 524 13.05 31.01 8.79
N MET A 525 12.55 32.22 8.52
CA MET A 525 11.69 32.96 9.45
C MET A 525 10.37 32.24 9.72
N ALA A 526 9.76 31.63 8.68
CA ALA A 526 8.52 30.87 8.81
C ALA A 526 8.71 29.57 9.60
N LEU A 527 9.81 28.85 9.36
CA LEU A 527 10.19 27.68 10.17
C LEU A 527 10.32 28.07 11.64
N GLN A 528 11.03 29.16 11.94
CA GLN A 528 11.16 29.69 13.31
C GLN A 528 9.82 30.15 13.92
N ALA A 529 8.88 30.60 13.10
CA ALA A 529 7.52 30.97 13.54
C ALA A 529 6.64 29.76 13.85
N GLY A 530 7.05 28.54 13.48
CA GLY A 530 6.31 27.30 13.73
C GLY A 530 5.63 26.71 12.49
N LEU A 531 6.10 27.03 11.29
CA LEU A 531 5.61 26.44 10.03
C LEU A 531 5.68 24.91 10.08
N SER A 532 4.56 24.23 9.83
CA SER A 532 4.48 22.76 9.85
C SER A 532 4.83 22.13 8.51
N ALA A 533 4.51 22.79 7.39
CA ALA A 533 4.88 22.35 6.04
C ALA A 533 5.18 23.55 5.13
N GLY A 534 6.16 23.43 4.24
CA GLY A 534 6.47 24.45 3.24
C GLY A 534 6.35 23.89 1.83
N ILE A 535 5.52 24.51 1.00
CA ILE A 535 5.49 24.28 -0.46
C ILE A 535 6.63 25.09 -1.06
N ILE A 536 7.70 24.39 -1.46
CA ILE A 536 8.96 24.98 -1.90
C ILE A 536 9.52 24.23 -3.11
N ASN A 537 10.51 24.81 -3.78
CA ASN A 537 11.34 24.11 -4.74
C ASN A 537 12.53 23.39 -4.03
N PRO A 538 12.49 22.06 -3.84
CA PRO A 538 13.57 21.32 -3.19
C PRO A 538 14.84 21.28 -4.04
N ASN A 539 14.74 21.50 -5.35
CA ASN A 539 15.91 21.53 -6.24
C ASN A 539 16.72 22.83 -6.08
N ALA A 540 16.21 23.83 -5.35
CA ALA A 540 16.92 25.07 -5.06
C ALA A 540 17.84 24.90 -3.85
N LYS A 541 19.15 25.03 -4.08
CA LYS A 541 20.17 24.79 -3.05
C LYS A 541 19.98 25.67 -1.82
N ALA A 542 19.65 26.96 -1.99
CA ALA A 542 19.47 27.85 -0.85
C ALA A 542 18.26 27.48 0.02
N MET A 543 17.20 26.92 -0.58
CA MET A 543 16.02 26.45 0.14
C MET A 543 16.35 25.26 1.03
N MET A 544 17.03 24.26 0.46
CA MET A 544 17.45 23.08 1.22
C MET A 544 18.49 23.43 2.28
N GLN A 545 19.45 24.30 1.98
CA GLN A 545 20.39 24.81 2.98
C GLN A 545 19.69 25.49 4.17
N SER A 546 18.63 26.26 3.90
CA SER A 546 17.84 26.90 4.95
C SER A 546 17.13 25.86 5.82
N TYR A 547 16.53 24.85 5.20
CA TYR A 547 15.90 23.73 5.91
C TYR A 547 16.90 22.93 6.75
N ASP A 548 17.98 22.45 6.15
CA ASP A 548 18.97 21.60 6.81
C ASP A 548 19.62 22.34 8.00
N THR A 549 19.92 23.64 7.82
CA THR A 549 20.45 24.49 8.89
C THR A 549 19.41 24.69 10.00
N TYR A 550 18.14 24.91 9.65
CA TYR A 550 17.07 25.00 10.64
C TYR A 550 16.94 23.69 11.44
N MET A 551 17.02 22.53 10.79
CA MET A 551 16.92 21.23 11.47
C MET A 551 18.03 21.04 12.52
N VAL A 552 19.25 21.51 12.24
CA VAL A 552 20.34 21.55 13.23
C VAL A 552 20.04 22.54 14.35
N LEU A 553 19.71 23.79 14.02
CA LEU A 553 19.51 24.87 15.00
C LEU A 553 18.30 24.64 15.92
N SER A 554 17.28 23.95 15.42
CA SER A 554 16.08 23.58 16.18
C SER A 554 16.25 22.29 16.99
N GLY A 555 17.38 21.58 16.84
CA GLY A 555 17.67 20.33 17.55
C GLY A 555 16.97 19.09 16.96
N ASN A 556 16.35 19.20 15.78
CA ASN A 556 15.68 18.09 15.11
C ASN A 556 16.63 17.17 14.31
N ASP A 557 17.88 17.57 14.11
CA ASP A 557 18.99 16.70 13.70
C ASP A 557 19.91 16.43 14.90
N SER A 558 19.48 15.50 15.77
CA SER A 558 20.24 15.16 16.98
C SER A 558 21.62 14.63 16.59
N GLN A 559 22.69 15.28 17.10
CA GLN A 559 24.10 15.03 16.75
C GLN A 559 24.55 15.55 15.37
N CYS A 560 23.71 16.30 14.66
CA CYS A 560 24.01 16.89 13.36
C CYS A 560 24.40 15.87 12.29
N THR A 561 24.00 14.61 12.43
CA THR A 561 24.47 13.50 11.58
C THR A 561 24.03 13.71 10.13
N LYS A 562 22.75 14.04 9.90
CA LYS A 562 22.23 14.27 8.54
C LYS A 562 22.92 15.46 7.88
N TYR A 563 23.13 16.53 8.65
CA TYR A 563 23.85 17.72 8.18
C TYR A 563 25.31 17.38 7.81
N ILE A 564 26.02 16.64 8.66
CA ILE A 564 27.40 16.23 8.40
C ILE A 564 27.46 15.33 7.16
N GLU A 565 26.59 14.33 7.03
CA GLU A 565 26.54 13.45 5.85
C GLU A 565 26.34 14.24 4.55
N LYS A 566 25.50 15.27 4.58
CA LYS A 566 25.18 16.08 3.41
C LYS A 566 26.25 17.11 3.04
N TYR A 567 26.92 17.70 4.03
CA TYR A 567 27.83 18.84 3.83
C TYR A 567 29.31 18.54 4.10
N ALA A 568 29.66 17.38 4.64
CA ALA A 568 31.05 17.00 4.80
C ALA A 568 31.66 16.66 3.44
N VAL A 569 32.46 17.57 2.88
CA VAL A 569 33.37 17.25 1.77
C VAL A 569 34.76 17.82 2.04
N ALA A 570 35.75 16.99 1.76
CA ALA A 570 37.20 17.20 1.76
C ALA A 570 37.65 18.50 1.03
N PRO A 571 38.89 18.97 1.27
CA PRO A 571 39.33 20.34 0.97
C PRO A 571 39.03 20.79 -0.47
N GLU A 572 38.52 22.00 -0.59
CA GLU A 572 38.22 22.68 -1.85
C GLU A 572 39.47 22.83 -2.74
N THR A 573 39.70 21.87 -3.64
CA THR A 573 40.41 22.11 -4.91
C THR A 573 39.81 21.27 -6.01
N ALA A 574 38.69 21.72 -6.58
CA ALA A 574 38.36 21.49 -7.98
C ALA A 574 37.19 22.40 -8.35
N GLU A 575 37.44 23.40 -9.20
CA GLU A 575 36.41 24.05 -9.99
C GLU A 575 35.60 22.95 -10.70
N THR A 576 34.41 22.68 -10.18
CA THR A 576 33.47 21.80 -10.85
C THR A 576 32.84 22.60 -11.98
N LYS A 577 33.19 22.23 -13.22
CA LYS A 577 32.41 22.60 -14.40
C LYS A 577 30.93 22.42 -14.09
N PRO A 578 30.04 23.33 -14.52
CA PRO A 578 28.61 23.17 -14.30
C PRO A 578 28.21 21.80 -14.85
N LYS A 579 27.67 20.92 -13.99
CA LYS A 579 26.95 19.73 -14.43
C LYS A 579 25.83 20.25 -15.34
N THR A 580 26.03 20.13 -16.64
CA THR A 580 24.95 20.18 -17.63
C THR A 580 23.84 19.28 -17.13
N THR A 581 22.60 19.77 -17.17
CA THR A 581 21.33 19.03 -16.96
C THR A 581 21.55 17.52 -16.92
N ALA A 582 21.51 16.93 -15.72
CA ALA A 582 21.74 15.50 -15.54
C ALA A 582 20.60 14.75 -16.25
N ASN A 583 20.87 14.27 -17.47
CA ASN A 583 20.11 13.17 -18.03
C ASN A 583 20.40 11.93 -17.18
N PHE A 584 19.36 11.20 -16.80
CA PHE A 584 19.48 9.93 -16.08
C PHE A 584 20.29 8.93 -16.93
N SER A 585 21.24 8.21 -16.33
CA SER A 585 21.92 7.12 -17.05
C SER A 585 20.94 5.96 -17.28
N LEU A 586 21.22 5.05 -18.22
CA LEU A 586 20.38 3.86 -18.42
C LEU A 586 20.16 3.09 -17.11
N SER A 587 21.21 2.91 -16.31
CA SER A 587 21.12 2.28 -14.99
C SER A 587 20.16 3.03 -14.06
N ASP A 588 20.26 4.36 -14.00
CA ASP A 588 19.33 5.18 -13.19
C ASP A 588 17.88 5.03 -13.69
N CYS A 589 17.67 5.01 -15.01
CA CYS A 589 16.35 4.82 -15.61
C CYS A 589 15.75 3.46 -15.23
N ILE A 590 16.56 2.38 -15.22
CA ILE A 590 16.10 1.06 -14.78
C ILE A 590 15.78 1.07 -13.29
N VAL A 591 16.71 1.52 -12.44
CA VAL A 591 16.55 1.53 -10.98
C VAL A 591 15.32 2.35 -10.56
N LYS A 592 14.96 3.38 -11.34
CA LYS A 592 13.82 4.26 -11.09
C LYS A 592 12.55 3.90 -11.86
N GLY A 593 12.55 2.82 -12.64
CA GLY A 593 11.37 2.40 -13.42
C GLY A 593 10.95 3.37 -14.53
N LEU A 594 11.86 4.21 -15.03
CA LEU A 594 11.60 5.20 -16.09
C LEU A 594 11.64 4.53 -17.47
N LYS A 595 10.53 3.92 -17.87
CA LYS A 595 10.42 3.06 -19.07
C LYS A 595 10.80 3.73 -20.38
N GLU A 596 10.25 4.90 -20.68
CA GLU A 596 10.52 5.59 -21.95
C GLU A 596 11.96 6.13 -22.01
N ASN A 597 12.50 6.60 -20.87
CA ASN A 597 13.90 7.00 -20.77
C ASN A 597 14.83 5.80 -20.96
N ALA A 598 14.51 4.64 -20.38
CA ALA A 598 15.30 3.44 -20.54
C ALA A 598 15.39 3.02 -22.01
N TYR A 599 14.27 3.07 -22.75
CA TYR A 599 14.27 2.83 -24.19
C TYR A 599 15.17 3.84 -24.92
N THR A 600 14.98 5.13 -24.66
CA THR A 600 15.68 6.23 -25.35
C THR A 600 17.19 6.20 -25.11
N GLU A 601 17.61 6.07 -23.84
CA GLU A 601 19.02 5.97 -23.46
C GLU A 601 19.68 4.69 -24.01
N THR A 602 18.93 3.58 -24.09
CA THR A 602 19.43 2.36 -24.74
C THR A 602 19.68 2.57 -26.24
N VAL A 603 18.77 3.24 -26.95
CA VAL A 603 18.94 3.60 -28.37
C VAL A 603 20.17 4.49 -28.58
N GLU A 604 20.43 5.44 -27.68
CA GLU A 604 21.63 6.27 -27.74
C GLU A 604 22.91 5.47 -27.47
N LEU A 605 22.91 4.59 -26.46
CA LEU A 605 24.06 3.73 -26.15
C LEU A 605 24.40 2.76 -27.29
N LEU A 606 23.39 2.23 -27.99
CA LEU A 606 23.56 1.34 -29.15
C LEU A 606 24.32 1.98 -30.32
N LYS A 607 24.45 3.32 -30.36
CA LYS A 607 25.29 4.01 -31.35
C LYS A 607 26.78 3.83 -31.08
N THR A 608 27.16 3.46 -29.85
CA THR A 608 28.56 3.46 -29.40
C THR A 608 29.01 2.16 -28.72
N LYS A 609 28.09 1.35 -28.18
CA LYS A 609 28.36 0.06 -27.52
C LYS A 609 27.69 -1.10 -28.27
N ALA A 610 28.26 -2.31 -28.15
CA ALA A 610 27.62 -3.50 -28.66
C ALA A 610 26.41 -3.89 -27.78
N PRO A 611 25.35 -4.50 -28.35
CA PRO A 611 24.19 -5.00 -27.62
C PRO A 611 24.51 -5.76 -26.33
N MET A 612 25.43 -6.72 -26.40
CA MET A 612 25.82 -7.55 -25.25
C MET A 612 26.52 -6.76 -24.15
N ASP A 613 27.27 -5.71 -24.50
CA ASP A 613 27.95 -4.86 -23.51
C ASP A 613 26.95 -4.01 -22.74
N ILE A 614 25.86 -3.58 -23.38
CA ILE A 614 24.78 -2.84 -22.72
C ILE A 614 23.98 -3.78 -21.80
N ILE A 615 23.69 -5.01 -22.25
CA ILE A 615 22.99 -6.00 -21.43
C ILE A 615 23.79 -6.32 -20.17
N ASN A 616 25.05 -6.73 -20.33
CA ASN A 616 25.87 -7.20 -19.22
C ASN A 616 26.47 -6.06 -18.38
N GLY A 617 26.66 -4.88 -18.97
CA GLY A 617 27.30 -3.74 -18.32
C GLY A 617 26.34 -2.72 -17.71
N ASP A 618 25.11 -2.60 -18.24
CA ASP A 618 24.16 -1.57 -17.82
C ASP A 618 22.82 -2.19 -17.33
N LEU A 619 22.14 -3.03 -18.12
CA LEU A 619 20.81 -3.56 -17.77
C LEU A 619 20.83 -4.59 -16.63
N VAL A 620 21.64 -5.65 -16.73
CA VAL A 620 21.72 -6.71 -15.72
C VAL A 620 22.22 -6.18 -14.37
N PRO A 621 23.29 -5.36 -14.31
CA PRO A 621 23.73 -4.76 -13.05
C PRO A 621 22.67 -3.84 -12.41
N ALA A 622 21.90 -3.10 -13.20
CA ALA A 622 20.83 -2.27 -12.68
C ALA A 622 19.69 -3.12 -12.07
N LEU A 623 19.30 -4.21 -12.72
CA LEU A 623 18.35 -5.17 -12.16
C LEU A 623 18.87 -5.84 -10.88
N ASP A 624 20.17 -6.12 -10.78
CA ASP A 624 20.78 -6.64 -9.55
C ASP A 624 20.75 -5.63 -8.39
N ILE A 625 20.92 -4.33 -8.67
CA ILE A 625 20.74 -3.27 -7.66
C ILE A 625 19.30 -3.28 -7.12
N VAL A 626 18.32 -3.35 -8.02
CA VAL A 626 16.89 -3.39 -7.64
C VAL A 626 16.58 -4.66 -6.85
N GLY A 627 17.09 -5.81 -7.29
CA GLY A 627 16.95 -7.09 -6.61
C GLY A 627 17.49 -7.06 -5.18
N LYS A 628 18.72 -6.57 -5.00
CA LYS A 628 19.32 -6.37 -3.67
C LYS A 628 18.56 -5.34 -2.84
N GLY A 629 17.98 -4.32 -3.48
CA GLY A 629 17.15 -3.32 -2.83
C GLY A 629 15.87 -3.92 -2.25
N PHE A 630 15.25 -4.85 -2.99
CA PHE A 630 14.07 -5.60 -2.58
C PHE A 630 14.38 -6.56 -1.42
N GLU A 631 15.47 -7.33 -1.49
CA GLU A 631 15.90 -8.23 -0.40
C GLU A 631 16.20 -7.49 0.91
N LYS A 632 16.69 -6.24 0.82
CA LYS A 632 16.98 -5.38 1.97
C LYS A 632 15.75 -4.61 2.48
N GLY A 633 14.59 -4.75 1.85
CA GLY A 633 13.38 -3.99 2.19
C GLY A 633 13.49 -2.48 1.95
N THR A 634 14.44 -2.06 1.10
CA THR A 634 14.63 -0.66 0.66
C THR A 634 13.91 -0.34 -0.64
N MET A 635 13.49 -1.36 -1.39
CA MET A 635 12.59 -1.28 -2.53
C MET A 635 11.47 -2.29 -2.34
N PHE A 636 10.29 -2.05 -2.93
CA PHE A 636 9.13 -2.93 -2.78
C PHE A 636 8.65 -3.41 -4.15
N LEU A 637 7.61 -4.25 -4.11
CA LEU A 637 7.05 -4.88 -5.29
C LEU A 637 6.74 -3.89 -6.43
N PRO A 638 6.07 -2.74 -6.20
CA PRO A 638 5.89 -1.72 -7.25
C PRO A 638 7.20 -1.34 -7.94
N GLN A 639 8.20 -0.90 -7.18
CA GLN A 639 9.48 -0.47 -7.75
C GLN A 639 10.15 -1.59 -8.53
N LEU A 640 10.13 -2.81 -8.00
CA LEU A 640 10.71 -3.99 -8.65
C LEU A 640 10.06 -4.24 -10.01
N LEU A 641 8.72 -4.24 -10.08
CA LEU A 641 7.96 -4.46 -11.32
C LEU A 641 8.16 -3.32 -12.33
N MET A 642 8.25 -2.07 -11.87
CA MET A 642 8.49 -0.93 -12.74
C MET A 642 9.91 -0.90 -13.31
N SER A 643 10.92 -1.19 -12.49
CA SER A 643 12.30 -1.37 -12.95
C SER A 643 12.41 -2.49 -13.97
N ALA A 644 11.67 -3.57 -13.75
CA ALA A 644 11.50 -4.67 -14.68
C ALA A 644 10.92 -4.21 -16.04
N GLU A 645 9.83 -3.44 -16.05
CA GLU A 645 9.26 -2.87 -17.27
C GLU A 645 10.22 -1.93 -17.99
N ALA A 646 10.96 -1.10 -17.25
CA ALA A 646 11.98 -0.24 -17.82
C ALA A 646 13.12 -1.05 -18.47
N ALA A 647 13.53 -2.15 -17.81
CA ALA A 647 14.56 -3.04 -18.36
C ALA A 647 14.06 -3.73 -19.64
N LYS A 648 12.80 -4.19 -19.63
CA LYS A 648 12.14 -4.77 -20.80
C LYS A 648 12.10 -3.81 -21.98
N ALA A 649 11.81 -2.53 -21.75
CA ALA A 649 11.88 -1.50 -22.79
C ALA A 649 13.30 -1.31 -23.33
N GLY A 650 14.32 -1.37 -22.47
CA GLY A 650 15.73 -1.43 -22.88
C GLY A 650 16.05 -2.65 -23.75
N PHE A 651 15.64 -3.85 -23.33
CA PHE A 651 15.80 -5.07 -24.14
C PHE A 651 15.07 -5.00 -25.48
N GLU A 652 13.88 -4.39 -25.53
CA GLU A 652 13.12 -4.17 -26.76
C GLU A 652 13.87 -3.27 -27.74
N ALA A 653 14.44 -2.16 -27.27
CA ALA A 653 15.30 -1.30 -28.10
C ALA A 653 16.50 -2.08 -28.69
N ILE A 654 17.13 -2.94 -27.88
CA ILE A 654 18.22 -3.81 -28.34
C ILE A 654 17.71 -4.83 -29.38
N LYS A 655 16.56 -5.45 -29.14
CA LYS A 655 15.96 -6.43 -30.05
C LYS A 655 15.62 -5.81 -31.40
N GLU A 656 15.07 -4.59 -31.41
CA GLU A 656 14.81 -3.85 -32.64
C GLU A 656 16.10 -3.55 -33.42
N TYR A 657 17.16 -3.16 -32.70
CA TYR A 657 18.47 -2.92 -33.29
C TYR A 657 19.06 -4.20 -33.89
N MET A 658 19.03 -5.32 -33.16
CA MET A 658 19.55 -6.62 -33.60
C MET A 658 18.80 -7.18 -34.81
N LYS A 659 17.47 -7.02 -34.86
CA LYS A 659 16.65 -7.37 -36.04
C LYS A 659 17.06 -6.57 -37.27
N LYS A 660 17.37 -5.27 -37.09
CA LYS A 660 17.86 -4.41 -38.17
C LYS A 660 19.29 -4.75 -38.59
N SER A 661 20.13 -5.26 -37.67
CA SER A 661 21.52 -5.65 -37.94
C SER A 661 21.73 -7.12 -38.34
N GLY A 662 20.66 -7.92 -38.45
CA GLY A 662 20.73 -9.31 -38.94
C GLY A 662 21.34 -10.32 -37.96
N SER A 663 21.33 -10.03 -36.66
CA SER A 663 21.92 -10.86 -35.59
C SER A 663 20.83 -11.71 -34.93
N SER A 664 21.04 -13.03 -34.78
CA SER A 664 20.10 -13.94 -34.13
C SER A 664 20.32 -14.02 -32.61
N GLU A 665 19.22 -14.00 -31.84
CA GLU A 665 19.21 -14.19 -30.38
C GLU A 665 19.78 -15.57 -29.97
N GLU A 666 20.60 -15.61 -28.92
CA GLU A 666 20.82 -16.83 -28.14
C GLU A 666 19.57 -17.09 -27.27
N LYS A 667 18.98 -18.28 -27.39
CA LYS A 667 17.85 -18.67 -26.53
C LYS A 667 18.36 -19.01 -25.13
N LYS A 668 17.93 -18.27 -24.10
CA LYS A 668 18.14 -18.65 -22.69
C LYS A 668 17.28 -19.87 -22.30
N ALA A 669 17.62 -20.46 -21.16
CA ALA A 669 16.96 -21.63 -20.58
C ALA A 669 15.45 -21.44 -20.35
N THR A 670 14.71 -22.55 -20.39
CA THR A 670 13.25 -22.58 -20.18
C THR A 670 12.93 -22.91 -18.72
N VAL A 671 12.03 -22.14 -18.11
CA VAL A 671 11.51 -22.33 -16.76
C VAL A 671 9.99 -22.52 -16.84
N VAL A 672 9.47 -23.58 -16.24
CA VAL A 672 8.02 -23.79 -16.12
C VAL A 672 7.56 -23.27 -14.75
N ILE A 673 6.44 -22.56 -14.70
CA ILE A 673 5.85 -22.09 -13.44
C ILE A 673 4.36 -22.41 -13.36
N ALA A 674 3.88 -22.74 -12.17
CA ALA A 674 2.48 -23.08 -11.94
C ALA A 674 2.04 -22.74 -10.51
N THR A 675 0.78 -22.29 -10.37
CA THR A 675 0.10 -22.30 -9.08
C THR A 675 -0.57 -23.66 -8.96
N VAL A 676 -0.28 -24.35 -7.86
CA VAL A 676 -0.64 -25.76 -7.68
C VAL A 676 -2.15 -25.98 -7.75
N LYS A 677 -2.56 -27.19 -8.12
CA LYS A 677 -3.96 -27.61 -8.13
C LYS A 677 -4.68 -27.15 -6.86
N GLY A 678 -5.86 -26.59 -7.05
CA GLY A 678 -6.69 -26.08 -5.98
C GLY A 678 -6.42 -24.67 -5.54
N ASP A 679 -5.27 -24.13 -5.93
CA ASP A 679 -4.91 -22.77 -5.61
C ASP A 679 -5.02 -21.90 -6.85
N ILE A 680 -5.76 -20.83 -6.67
CA ILE A 680 -6.10 -19.86 -7.71
C ILE A 680 -5.52 -18.49 -7.38
N HIS A 681 -4.73 -18.39 -6.31
CA HIS A 681 -3.96 -17.19 -6.00
C HIS A 681 -2.64 -17.28 -6.74
N ASP A 682 -2.55 -16.52 -7.83
CA ASP A 682 -1.43 -16.55 -8.75
C ASP A 682 -0.57 -15.30 -8.69
N ILE A 683 -0.80 -14.42 -7.70
CA ILE A 683 -0.05 -13.18 -7.51
C ILE A 683 1.45 -13.46 -7.39
N GLY A 684 1.88 -14.27 -6.42
CA GLY A 684 3.29 -14.60 -6.22
C GLY A 684 3.95 -15.23 -7.46
N LYS A 685 3.28 -16.19 -8.11
CA LYS A 685 3.72 -16.80 -9.37
C LYS A 685 3.87 -15.76 -10.49
N ASN A 686 2.89 -14.87 -10.65
CA ASN A 686 2.91 -13.84 -11.70
C ASN A 686 4.06 -12.85 -11.47
N ILE A 687 4.39 -12.54 -10.22
CA ILE A 687 5.57 -11.73 -9.89
C ILE A 687 6.85 -12.46 -10.31
N VAL A 688 7.01 -13.72 -9.92
CA VAL A 688 8.18 -14.55 -10.31
C VAL A 688 8.28 -14.67 -11.84
N LYS A 689 7.15 -14.86 -12.53
CA LYS A 689 7.08 -14.88 -14.00
C LYS A 689 7.69 -13.63 -14.59
N VAL A 690 7.14 -12.48 -14.21
CA VAL A 690 7.54 -11.18 -14.75
C VAL A 690 9.03 -11.00 -14.53
N ILE A 691 9.53 -11.24 -13.32
CA ILE A 691 10.95 -11.05 -13.02
C ILE A 691 11.83 -12.03 -13.83
N LEU A 692 11.51 -13.32 -13.90
CA LEU A 692 12.28 -14.28 -14.70
C LEU A 692 12.30 -13.91 -16.20
N GLU A 693 11.18 -13.46 -16.76
CA GLU A 693 11.10 -12.96 -18.13
C GLU A 693 12.03 -11.75 -18.33
N ASN A 694 12.18 -10.88 -17.33
CA ASN A 694 13.09 -9.73 -17.40
C ASN A 694 14.57 -10.12 -17.35
N TYR A 695 14.90 -11.24 -16.72
CA TYR A 695 16.22 -11.86 -16.82
C TYR A 695 16.38 -12.68 -18.12
N SER A 696 15.47 -12.48 -19.09
CA SER A 696 15.44 -13.09 -20.42
C SER A 696 15.24 -14.61 -20.42
N TYR A 697 14.76 -15.22 -19.33
CA TYR A 697 14.38 -16.63 -19.34
C TYR A 697 13.12 -16.85 -20.19
N ASN A 698 13.02 -18.01 -20.84
CA ASN A 698 11.79 -18.42 -21.50
C ASN A 698 10.85 -19.02 -20.43
N VAL A 699 9.86 -18.26 -19.98
CA VAL A 699 8.96 -18.69 -18.91
C VAL A 699 7.68 -19.26 -19.49
N ILE A 700 7.38 -20.51 -19.13
CA ILE A 700 6.14 -21.20 -19.49
C ILE A 700 5.23 -21.18 -18.28
N ASP A 701 4.25 -20.31 -18.34
CA ASP A 701 3.27 -20.12 -17.29
C ASP A 701 2.05 -20.99 -17.55
N LEU A 702 1.86 -22.01 -16.70
CA LEU A 702 0.70 -22.91 -16.78
C LEU A 702 -0.55 -22.31 -16.12
N GLY A 703 -0.42 -21.13 -15.51
CA GLY A 703 -1.51 -20.48 -14.83
C GLY A 703 -1.73 -21.05 -13.43
N LYS A 704 -3.00 -21.23 -13.08
CA LYS A 704 -3.44 -21.54 -11.72
C LYS A 704 -4.43 -22.68 -11.70
N ASP A 705 -4.60 -23.30 -10.54
CA ASP A 705 -5.31 -24.56 -10.38
C ASP A 705 -4.76 -25.65 -11.32
N VAL A 706 -3.42 -25.79 -11.37
CA VAL A 706 -2.76 -26.67 -12.34
C VAL A 706 -2.56 -28.08 -11.76
N PRO A 707 -3.13 -29.13 -12.39
CA PRO A 707 -2.88 -30.52 -12.00
C PRO A 707 -1.39 -30.92 -12.06
N PRO A 708 -0.91 -31.79 -11.15
CA PRO A 708 0.46 -32.32 -11.16
C PRO A 708 0.93 -32.85 -12.53
N GLU A 709 0.03 -33.52 -13.24
CA GLU A 709 0.26 -34.18 -14.53
C GLU A 709 0.55 -33.16 -15.62
N ASP A 710 -0.20 -32.06 -15.66
CA ASP A 710 -0.02 -30.98 -16.63
C ASP A 710 1.32 -30.26 -16.42
N VAL A 711 1.77 -30.12 -15.17
CA VAL A 711 3.10 -29.59 -14.85
C VAL A 711 4.19 -30.49 -15.43
N VAL A 712 4.08 -31.80 -15.22
CA VAL A 712 5.06 -32.77 -15.74
C VAL A 712 5.07 -32.80 -17.27
N ASP A 713 3.89 -32.81 -17.89
CA ASP A 713 3.77 -32.83 -19.35
C ASP A 713 4.37 -31.56 -19.96
N ALA A 714 4.18 -30.40 -19.33
CA ALA A 714 4.80 -29.15 -19.76
C ALA A 714 6.33 -29.16 -19.63
N VAL A 715 6.87 -29.74 -18.55
CA VAL A 715 8.33 -29.88 -18.35
C VAL A 715 8.94 -30.76 -19.43
N ILE A 716 8.30 -31.89 -19.75
CA ILE A 716 8.75 -32.81 -20.80
C ILE A 716 8.64 -32.15 -22.18
N ALA A 717 7.51 -31.52 -22.49
CA ALA A 717 7.25 -30.93 -23.80
C ALA A 717 8.23 -29.79 -24.15
N ASN A 718 8.75 -29.10 -23.14
CA ASN A 718 9.59 -27.92 -23.32
C ASN A 718 11.05 -28.10 -22.86
N ASP A 719 11.44 -29.33 -22.50
CA ASP A 719 12.75 -29.68 -21.94
C ASP A 719 13.21 -28.72 -20.80
N ALA A 720 12.25 -28.34 -19.94
CA ALA A 720 12.51 -27.38 -18.87
C ALA A 720 13.36 -28.00 -17.77
N LYS A 721 14.43 -27.30 -17.36
CA LYS A 721 15.36 -27.78 -16.31
C LYS A 721 15.04 -27.21 -14.92
N LEU A 722 14.11 -26.27 -14.85
CA LEU A 722 13.64 -25.66 -13.61
C LEU A 722 12.11 -25.54 -13.63
N VAL A 723 11.48 -25.91 -12.52
CA VAL A 723 10.05 -25.73 -12.24
C VAL A 723 9.88 -24.87 -10.99
N GLY A 724 9.01 -23.86 -11.05
CA GLY A 724 8.54 -23.08 -9.90
C GLY A 724 7.10 -23.42 -9.52
N LEU A 725 6.84 -23.77 -8.27
CA LEU A 725 5.48 -24.02 -7.75
C LEU A 725 5.09 -22.99 -6.70
N SER A 726 3.85 -22.50 -6.78
CA SER A 726 3.28 -21.49 -5.87
C SER A 726 2.01 -21.99 -5.17
N ALA A 727 1.84 -21.65 -3.89
CA ALA A 727 0.59 -21.83 -3.12
C ALA A 727 0.39 -20.70 -2.09
N LEU A 728 -0.84 -20.20 -1.93
CA LEU A 728 -1.22 -19.22 -0.91
C LEU A 728 -2.09 -19.82 0.18
N MET A 729 -2.90 -20.84 -0.12
CA MET A 729 -3.77 -21.46 0.87
C MET A 729 -3.07 -22.63 1.56
N THR A 730 -3.22 -22.75 2.88
CA THR A 730 -2.73 -23.93 3.62
C THR A 730 -3.38 -25.22 3.11
N THR A 731 -4.59 -25.11 2.56
CA THR A 731 -5.35 -26.24 2.00
C THR A 731 -4.77 -26.82 0.72
N THR A 732 -3.92 -26.08 0.01
CA THR A 732 -3.41 -26.45 -1.32
C THR A 732 -1.94 -26.88 -1.28
N VAL A 733 -1.23 -26.65 -0.17
CA VAL A 733 0.20 -26.98 -0.06
C VAL A 733 0.48 -28.47 -0.21
N VAL A 734 -0.47 -29.34 0.13
CA VAL A 734 -0.34 -30.79 -0.08
C VAL A 734 -0.31 -31.18 -1.56
N ASN A 735 -0.97 -30.40 -2.43
CA ASN A 735 -0.89 -30.60 -3.89
C ASN A 735 0.48 -30.21 -4.44
N MET A 736 1.21 -29.32 -3.75
CA MET A 736 2.61 -29.03 -4.08
C MET A 736 3.50 -30.25 -3.88
N GLU A 737 3.34 -30.97 -2.76
CA GLU A 737 4.08 -32.21 -2.48
C GLU A 737 3.76 -33.30 -3.53
N ALA A 738 2.48 -33.43 -3.92
CA ALA A 738 2.06 -34.36 -4.96
C ALA A 738 2.74 -34.08 -6.31
N THR A 739 2.80 -32.80 -6.72
CA THR A 739 3.50 -32.37 -7.94
C THR A 739 4.99 -32.65 -7.87
N ILE A 740 5.65 -32.38 -6.74
CA ILE A 740 7.08 -32.66 -6.56
C ILE A 740 7.37 -34.15 -6.70
N LYS A 741 6.58 -35.02 -6.06
CA LYS A 741 6.75 -36.48 -6.16
C LYS A 741 6.67 -36.96 -7.61
N LEU A 742 5.70 -36.47 -8.37
CA LEU A 742 5.51 -36.85 -9.77
C LEU A 742 6.65 -36.33 -10.66
N LEU A 743 7.13 -35.09 -10.44
CA LEU A 743 8.28 -34.54 -11.13
C LEU A 743 9.56 -35.34 -10.87
N ARG A 744 9.78 -35.82 -9.63
CA ARG A 744 10.94 -36.67 -9.31
C ARG A 744 10.89 -38.03 -10.00
N GLU A 745 9.70 -38.60 -10.17
CA GLU A 745 9.52 -39.88 -10.84
C GLU A 745 9.76 -39.77 -12.36
N LYS A 746 9.22 -38.73 -13.00
CA LYS A 746 9.18 -38.61 -14.47
C LYS A 746 10.24 -37.67 -15.07
N CYS A 747 10.74 -36.71 -14.29
CA CYS A 747 11.70 -35.68 -14.72
C CYS A 747 12.82 -35.49 -13.67
N PRO A 748 13.61 -36.54 -13.35
CA PRO A 748 14.55 -36.51 -12.22
C PRO A 748 15.66 -35.45 -12.35
N ASP A 749 16.00 -35.05 -13.57
CA ASP A 749 17.01 -34.03 -13.86
C ASP A 749 16.48 -32.59 -13.71
N CYS A 750 15.17 -32.40 -13.53
CA CYS A 750 14.55 -31.10 -13.36
C CYS A 750 14.68 -30.62 -11.91
N LYS A 751 15.14 -29.39 -11.72
CA LYS A 751 15.20 -28.73 -10.43
C LYS A 751 13.86 -28.11 -10.08
N ILE A 752 13.51 -28.15 -8.79
CA ILE A 752 12.19 -27.72 -8.30
C ILE A 752 12.39 -26.66 -7.23
N MET A 753 11.88 -25.46 -7.49
CA MET A 753 11.79 -24.38 -6.51
C MET A 753 10.34 -24.16 -6.09
N VAL A 754 10.11 -23.79 -4.83
CA VAL A 754 8.78 -23.55 -4.26
C VAL A 754 8.70 -22.21 -3.55
N GLY A 755 7.50 -21.61 -3.51
CA GLY A 755 7.23 -20.36 -2.80
C GLY A 755 5.74 -20.19 -2.48
N GLY A 756 5.42 -19.13 -1.73
CA GLY A 756 4.04 -18.86 -1.30
C GLY A 756 3.92 -18.33 0.12
N ALA A 757 2.86 -17.57 0.42
CA ALA A 757 2.67 -16.89 1.71
C ALA A 757 2.59 -17.85 2.92
N VAL A 758 2.22 -19.10 2.67
CA VAL A 758 2.07 -20.15 3.69
C VAL A 758 3.26 -21.12 3.73
N LEU A 759 4.29 -20.91 2.91
CA LEU A 759 5.48 -21.77 2.83
C LEU A 759 6.60 -21.24 3.72
N THR A 760 7.36 -22.17 4.30
CA THR A 760 8.58 -21.92 5.07
C THR A 760 9.74 -22.78 4.53
N GLN A 761 10.99 -22.44 4.87
CA GLN A 761 12.15 -23.24 4.48
C GLN A 761 12.02 -24.69 4.98
N GLU A 762 11.61 -24.87 6.23
CA GLU A 762 11.41 -26.19 6.84
C GLU A 762 10.37 -27.02 6.07
N TYR A 763 9.28 -26.38 5.64
CA TYR A 763 8.25 -27.06 4.84
C TYR A 763 8.78 -27.48 3.47
N ALA A 764 9.50 -26.59 2.78
CA ALA A 764 10.05 -26.85 1.45
C ALA A 764 11.04 -28.02 1.44
N ASP A 765 11.92 -28.09 2.44
CA ASP A 765 12.88 -29.18 2.60
C ASP A 765 12.16 -30.52 2.80
N MET A 766 11.10 -30.52 3.60
CA MET A 766 10.33 -31.71 3.93
C MET A 766 9.56 -32.28 2.72
N ILE A 767 9.00 -31.42 1.84
CA ILE A 767 8.31 -31.88 0.62
C ILE A 767 9.27 -32.25 -0.52
N GLY A 768 10.59 -32.10 -0.32
CA GLY A 768 11.62 -32.50 -1.29
C GLY A 768 11.86 -31.51 -2.43
N ALA A 769 11.56 -30.22 -2.20
CA ALA A 769 11.97 -29.16 -3.12
C ALA A 769 13.50 -29.01 -3.11
N ASP A 770 14.09 -28.57 -4.23
CA ASP A 770 15.53 -28.25 -4.28
C ASP A 770 15.83 -26.86 -3.70
N PHE A 771 14.83 -25.98 -3.66
CA PHE A 771 14.99 -24.59 -3.21
C PHE A 771 13.67 -23.99 -2.72
N TYR A 772 13.73 -23.20 -1.65
CA TYR A 772 12.65 -22.35 -1.20
C TYR A 772 12.97 -20.90 -1.55
N GLY A 773 12.14 -20.30 -2.39
CA GLY A 773 12.17 -18.87 -2.63
C GLY A 773 11.28 -18.17 -1.62
N LYS A 774 11.89 -17.57 -0.58
CA LYS A 774 11.15 -16.75 0.40
C LYS A 774 10.53 -15.51 -0.27
N ASP A 775 11.15 -15.07 -1.37
CA ASP A 775 10.75 -13.93 -2.16
C ASP A 775 11.01 -14.20 -3.65
N ALA A 776 10.48 -13.33 -4.51
CA ALA A 776 10.54 -13.54 -5.95
C ALA A 776 11.96 -13.39 -6.54
N MET A 777 12.83 -12.60 -5.91
CA MET A 777 14.22 -12.41 -6.36
C MET A 777 15.09 -13.63 -6.10
N GLN A 778 14.89 -14.31 -4.98
CA GLN A 778 15.56 -15.58 -4.71
C GLN A 778 15.31 -16.64 -5.78
N SER A 779 14.13 -16.65 -6.39
CA SER A 779 13.80 -17.56 -7.50
C SER A 779 14.69 -17.29 -8.72
N VAL A 780 15.03 -16.03 -8.98
CA VAL A 780 15.95 -15.62 -10.06
C VAL A 780 17.38 -16.02 -9.72
N TYR A 781 17.85 -15.73 -8.52
CA TYR A 781 19.22 -16.08 -8.10
C TYR A 781 19.46 -17.59 -8.16
N TYR A 782 18.43 -18.37 -7.79
CA TYR A 782 18.47 -19.81 -7.95
C TYR A 782 18.56 -20.22 -9.43
N ALA A 783 17.73 -19.65 -10.32
CA ALA A 783 17.79 -19.90 -11.75
C ALA A 783 19.17 -19.54 -12.35
N GLU A 784 19.71 -18.38 -11.99
CA GLU A 784 21.04 -17.92 -12.43
C GLU A 784 22.14 -18.89 -11.98
N SER A 785 22.10 -19.37 -10.73
CA SER A 785 23.05 -20.34 -10.20
C SER A 785 23.03 -21.70 -10.93
N LEU A 786 21.89 -22.05 -11.53
CA LEU A 786 21.70 -23.27 -12.30
C LEU A 786 22.16 -23.12 -13.76
N PHE A 787 21.91 -21.97 -14.38
CA PHE A 787 22.05 -21.78 -15.82
C PHE A 787 23.29 -21.00 -16.27
N ASN A 788 23.89 -20.15 -15.44
CA ASN A 788 25.00 -19.27 -15.81
C ASN A 788 26.36 -19.72 -15.23
N LYS A 789 26.63 -21.04 -15.23
CA LYS A 789 27.94 -21.60 -14.83
C LYS A 789 29.04 -21.44 -15.85
#